data_AF-A0A255R430-F1
#
_entry.id   AF-A0A255R430-F1
#
_cell.length_a   1.000
_cell.length_b   1.000
_cell.length_c   1.000
_cell.angle_alpha   90.00
_cell.angle_beta   90.00
_cell.angle_gamma   90.00
#
_symmetry.space_group_name_H-M   'P 1'
#
loop_
_entity.id
_entity.type
_entity.pdbx_description
1 polymer ?
#
loop_
_entity_poly.entity_id
_entity_poly.type
_entity_poly.pdbx_seq_one_letter_code
_entity_poly.pdbx_strand_id
1 'polypeptide(L)'
;MDPTTSSFIFQTIVSFAVSVAAGNVPLIKTWFNGNKNLEVHVYECFRKAIKTWSVNKGIREIEEHRWQTHLNELRQFLAGESISKEYDSLVRLWVEELQKDSICYSFIIEHKQEIHDLRMQEGFAQVMNQLHLEHEKDREQLTQIEVKLVELKNLLKERNSSSGEETVNKLLSILNKSVASLIERLQLDSALSLLNDIENSFSELIARNSQLEAKIKYQKGLTLFFDQTGKAFSLFHDAYKLAPQDPGIKEKEAQRLLYQGAYEKAKQICLSLPENNVMRIVTNVLSSDDVEAAYGQLPAKQKEDYRLRYEVLSIRGNSDKESNFLFDDKKVVAYQNLTYSNIFGWMFALTCHNVNLGGLLLLALNPDMVNMDKYQEAFNFAEQFYRLLSTREVERSLRMVKLQYCYWGFVLDRHESWIDEVMKIDPKDLKHHQDHQTLDITSMLMVKERYSEAFANIASMRSKITVNIANYVILMAFWAKNIDYLKWIFDVRRENGFKFNPSSAKYIAFNVFKNTSKTILQLIKEEDFGQNSDYEALKQLCLHYSDGEVDVNRLKALVNSLSEPMKPYVAMVLSKHGEAELAEQILPAKAGDSPRDLGQRIALGIMAQIPSKRSQLYRLLTEERKKGALCDDEILSIEFECSMQMEDYDNALEVVEELIKRHPNDEDVKVHHLKLLGRLHPEKLKEYEREMVGFSYSHPSYMQKVYQVFAENKYLDCAAEILYQYVLVSNDWGVKTYYFNEGSQGYIKGVVSRNYPTAEVGLFAICDMGDDNRSVFPVEIGNDVGEKLLGHQEGDSVVCEINGKNVELTIVHVVDKYGKLSLDILLESCNGSNPFMKPITIDPEKPFESFEKAIDAIGPSNQDYLQQLKELQEAYERGEKGLIHLVSHNQALEDTYSCLFSSSKVIVEPWQRLNQISFSDKAQKDVTFVLDITAVILFFEFQQKTGCCYPNKFVVSSSTYEFVLKCSKSSDTLSLFDLKEALDNQWLKRYNDYLSKDVNIRLNKLVQWMDKYCEKEMSDVTLEINHEGKSKFQVMTMNTLLLLLNKPMRCLITDDRFFMSQFGKHMRIISTETYIYMKQIEVTAYRELLMASNYMGIFLPREMIVKEYAKMEQGQKNYISYIMQDAMYNVYLFDEIVNASIRIVQTAHDILSARLTITNMLLSCLKSANPEIKGQLVNSVITELRDDILGSAEVKECMLDAARISHVIMLQ
;
A
#
# COMPACT_ATOMS: atom_id res chain seq x y z
N MET A 1 28.12 2.70 -3.53
CA MET A 1 27.96 4.00 -2.84
C MET A 1 27.25 4.94 -3.79
N ASP A 2 26.23 5.63 -3.29
CA ASP A 2 25.26 6.43 -4.05
C ASP A 2 25.91 7.66 -4.74
N PRO A 3 25.50 8.04 -5.98
CA PRO A 3 26.04 9.21 -6.67
C PRO A 3 25.76 10.55 -5.93
N THR A 4 24.69 10.59 -5.13
CA THR A 4 24.28 11.74 -4.31
C THR A 4 25.17 11.94 -3.09
N THR A 5 25.64 10.87 -2.45
CA THR A 5 26.59 10.95 -1.32
C THR A 5 27.98 11.38 -1.81
N SER A 6 28.41 10.92 -2.99
CA SER A 6 29.68 11.31 -3.60
C SER A 6 29.71 12.80 -3.99
N SER A 7 28.61 13.36 -4.51
CA SER A 7 28.50 14.79 -4.85
C SER A 7 28.55 15.69 -3.60
N PHE A 8 27.95 15.24 -2.50
CA PHE A 8 27.86 16.02 -1.27
C PHE A 8 29.18 15.99 -0.45
N ILE A 9 29.84 14.83 -0.43
CA ILE A 9 31.18 14.67 0.16
C ILE A 9 32.21 15.49 -0.62
N PHE A 10 32.12 15.49 -1.96
CA PHE A 10 32.94 16.35 -2.81
C PHE A 10 32.75 17.83 -2.46
N GLN A 11 31.52 18.33 -2.31
CA GLN A 11 31.22 19.71 -1.87
C GLN A 11 31.72 20.08 -0.47
N THR A 12 31.87 19.10 0.42
CA THR A 12 32.37 19.34 1.79
C THR A 12 33.91 19.45 1.80
N ILE A 13 34.59 18.62 1.01
CA ILE A 13 36.05 18.66 0.83
C ILE A 13 36.49 19.90 0.03
N VAL A 14 35.66 20.27 -0.96
CA VAL A 14 35.65 21.58 -1.63
C VAL A 14 35.70 22.73 -0.60
N SER A 15 34.82 22.71 0.39
CA SER A 15 34.69 23.80 1.37
C SER A 15 35.87 23.88 2.35
N PHE A 16 36.44 22.74 2.74
CA PHE A 16 37.66 22.66 3.55
C PHE A 16 38.89 23.22 2.81
N ALA A 17 39.05 22.84 1.55
CA ALA A 17 40.14 23.28 0.70
C ALA A 17 40.11 24.78 0.34
N VAL A 18 38.92 25.33 0.06
CA VAL A 18 38.69 26.78 -0.16
C VAL A 18 39.08 27.57 1.08
N SER A 19 38.76 27.06 2.28
CA SER A 19 39.11 27.68 3.55
C SER A 19 40.64 27.70 3.76
N VAL A 20 41.33 26.58 3.51
CA VAL A 20 42.81 26.50 3.61
C VAL A 20 43.52 27.44 2.62
N ALA A 21 42.96 27.61 1.42
CA ALA A 21 43.49 28.48 0.37
C ALA A 21 43.32 29.99 0.62
N ALA A 22 42.21 30.38 1.27
CA ALA A 22 41.87 31.78 1.44
C ALA A 22 42.72 32.52 2.48
N GLY A 23 43.46 31.82 3.35
CA GLY A 23 44.41 32.41 4.32
C GLY A 23 43.84 33.46 5.29
N ASN A 24 42.51 33.67 5.29
CA ASN A 24 41.87 34.88 5.82
C ASN A 24 41.04 34.66 7.10
N VAL A 25 41.19 33.52 7.78
CA VAL A 25 40.58 33.29 9.10
C VAL A 25 41.65 32.90 10.11
N PRO A 26 41.70 33.52 11.31
CA PRO A 26 42.61 33.13 12.40
C PRO A 26 42.47 31.65 12.83
N LEU A 27 41.32 31.01 12.55
CA LEU A 27 40.98 29.64 12.94
C LEU A 27 41.80 28.54 12.25
N ILE A 28 42.23 28.70 10.99
CA ILE A 28 42.94 27.61 10.27
C ILE A 28 44.40 27.52 10.70
N LYS A 29 45.05 28.66 10.94
CA LYS A 29 46.36 28.70 11.60
C LYS A 29 46.28 28.11 13.00
N THR A 30 45.17 28.28 13.72
CA THR A 30 44.99 27.67 15.05
C THR A 30 44.64 26.18 14.98
N TRP A 31 43.94 25.70 13.95
CA TRP A 31 43.71 24.26 13.71
C TRP A 31 44.99 23.52 13.30
N PHE A 32 45.82 24.08 12.41
CA PHE A 32 47.13 23.48 12.09
C PHE A 32 48.15 23.64 13.22
N ASN A 33 48.13 24.75 13.98
CA ASN A 33 48.95 24.90 15.17
C ASN A 33 48.52 23.98 16.33
N GLY A 34 47.22 23.64 16.42
CA GLY A 34 46.66 22.73 17.41
C GLY A 34 46.76 21.25 17.02
N ASN A 35 46.92 20.94 15.73
CA ASN A 35 46.95 19.57 15.23
C ASN A 35 47.94 19.42 14.05
N LYS A 36 49.25 19.45 14.36
CA LYS A 36 50.35 19.32 13.37
C LYS A 36 50.26 18.09 12.46
N ASN A 37 49.52 17.07 12.86
CA ASN A 37 49.31 15.86 12.08
C ASN A 37 48.46 16.12 10.81
N LEU A 38 47.46 17.01 10.89
CA LEU A 38 46.56 17.28 9.77
C LEU A 38 47.26 17.97 8.59
N GLU A 39 48.15 18.92 8.86
CA GLU A 39 48.93 19.62 7.82
C GLU A 39 49.86 18.67 7.05
N VAL A 40 50.48 17.72 7.75
CA VAL A 40 51.34 16.68 7.17
C VAL A 40 50.54 15.77 6.24
N HIS A 41 49.35 15.32 6.67
CA HIS A 41 48.50 14.44 5.87
C HIS A 41 47.93 15.14 4.63
N VAL A 42 47.54 16.41 4.71
CA VAL A 42 47.09 17.20 3.55
C VAL A 42 48.22 17.37 2.52
N TYR A 43 49.45 17.61 2.99
CA TYR A 43 50.64 17.66 2.14
C TYR A 43 50.97 16.30 1.50
N GLU A 44 50.87 15.20 2.26
CA GLU A 44 51.07 13.86 1.71
C GLU A 44 50.05 13.51 0.62
N CYS A 45 48.79 13.91 0.78
CA CYS A 45 47.76 13.73 -0.23
C CYS A 45 48.10 14.50 -1.52
N PHE A 46 48.60 15.73 -1.40
CA PHE A 46 49.08 16.49 -2.57
C PHE A 46 50.25 15.80 -3.25
N ARG A 47 51.20 15.30 -2.47
CA ARG A 47 52.39 14.62 -2.98
C ARG A 47 52.04 13.33 -3.72
N LYS A 48 51.04 12.58 -3.23
CA LYS A 48 50.49 11.40 -3.92
C LYS A 48 49.84 11.79 -5.24
N ALA A 49 49.02 12.85 -5.24
CA ALA A 49 48.39 13.38 -6.43
C ALA A 49 49.41 13.87 -7.49
N ILE A 50 50.49 14.54 -7.08
CA ILE A 50 51.57 14.95 -8.00
C ILE A 50 52.28 13.74 -8.61
N LYS A 51 52.49 12.65 -7.87
CA LYS A 51 53.15 11.45 -8.41
C LYS A 51 52.30 10.77 -9.49
N THR A 52 50.99 10.75 -9.32
CA THR A 52 50.03 10.17 -10.30
C THR A 52 49.63 11.15 -11.41
N TRP A 53 49.97 12.43 -11.30
CA TRP A 53 49.68 13.44 -12.32
C TRP A 53 50.47 13.19 -13.62
N SER A 54 49.75 13.19 -14.75
CA SER A 54 50.23 12.76 -16.06
C SER A 54 51.01 13.83 -16.85
N VAL A 55 51.99 14.49 -16.21
CA VAL A 55 52.89 15.49 -16.84
C VAL A 55 54.37 15.09 -16.76
N ASN A 56 55.25 15.79 -17.49
CA ASN A 56 56.70 15.52 -17.51
C ASN A 56 57.28 15.51 -16.07
N LYS A 57 58.18 14.56 -15.79
CA LYS A 57 58.85 14.41 -14.49
C LYS A 57 59.48 15.71 -13.96
N GLY A 58 60.08 16.53 -14.82
CA GLY A 58 60.65 17.82 -14.43
C GLY A 58 59.62 18.84 -13.95
N ILE A 59 58.40 18.82 -14.48
CA ILE A 59 57.29 19.68 -14.02
C ILE A 59 56.77 19.15 -12.68
N ARG A 60 56.63 17.82 -12.53
CA ARG A 60 56.25 17.21 -11.25
C ARG A 60 57.25 17.53 -10.13
N GLU A 61 58.55 17.47 -10.42
CA GLU A 61 59.61 17.77 -9.44
C GLU A 61 59.63 19.26 -9.03
N ILE A 62 59.29 20.20 -9.94
CA ILE A 62 59.16 21.63 -9.62
C ILE A 62 57.93 21.89 -8.74
N GLU A 63 56.81 21.25 -9.04
CA GLU A 63 55.54 21.49 -8.36
C GLU A 63 55.37 20.68 -7.05
N GLU A 64 56.16 19.61 -6.82
CA GLU A 64 56.10 18.74 -5.62
C GLU A 64 56.26 19.51 -4.29
N HIS A 65 56.90 20.67 -4.32
CA HIS A 65 57.19 21.48 -3.13
C HIS A 65 56.37 22.78 -3.09
N ARG A 66 55.45 22.97 -4.04
CA ARG A 66 54.64 24.18 -4.24
C ARG A 66 53.16 23.97 -3.91
N TRP A 67 52.85 23.03 -3.02
CA TRP A 67 51.47 22.67 -2.68
C TRP A 67 50.65 23.85 -2.12
N GLN A 68 51.29 24.74 -1.37
CA GLN A 68 50.65 25.92 -0.79
C GLN A 68 50.25 26.95 -1.86
N THR A 69 50.99 27.04 -2.96
CA THR A 69 50.64 27.92 -4.08
C THR A 69 49.47 27.37 -4.89
N HIS A 70 49.31 26.04 -4.99
CA HIS A 70 48.20 25.37 -5.67
C HIS A 70 46.86 25.39 -4.92
N LEU A 71 46.84 25.98 -3.72
CA LEU A 71 45.63 26.11 -2.93
C LEU A 71 44.62 27.05 -3.59
N ASN A 72 45.07 28.11 -4.26
CA ASN A 72 44.15 29.03 -4.95
C ASN A 72 43.51 28.39 -6.18
N GLU A 73 44.24 27.56 -6.92
CA GLU A 73 43.73 26.78 -8.03
C GLU A 73 42.72 25.75 -7.53
N LEU A 74 43.01 25.09 -6.40
CA LEU A 74 42.02 24.25 -5.72
C LEU A 74 40.77 25.08 -5.38
N ARG A 75 40.88 26.25 -4.75
CA ARG A 75 39.72 27.13 -4.49
C ARG A 75 38.91 27.49 -5.74
N GLN A 76 39.57 27.84 -6.85
CA GLN A 76 38.90 28.21 -8.11
C GLN A 76 38.15 27.03 -8.73
N PHE A 77 38.72 25.82 -8.66
CA PHE A 77 38.13 24.58 -9.21
C PHE A 77 36.79 24.29 -8.55
N LEU A 78 36.78 24.51 -7.25
CA LEU A 78 35.70 24.16 -6.35
C LEU A 78 34.59 25.24 -6.36
N ALA A 79 34.92 26.48 -6.72
CA ALA A 79 33.97 27.56 -6.99
C ALA A 79 33.35 27.51 -8.40
N GLY A 80 33.77 26.54 -9.24
CA GLY A 80 33.32 26.43 -10.63
C GLY A 80 33.93 27.49 -11.56
N GLU A 81 35.01 28.15 -11.14
CA GLU A 81 35.74 29.15 -11.92
C GLU A 81 36.73 28.47 -12.89
N SER A 82 37.03 29.11 -14.02
CA SER A 82 37.86 28.50 -15.07
C SER A 82 39.33 28.45 -14.66
N ILE A 83 39.87 27.24 -14.47
CA ILE A 83 41.31 27.01 -14.30
C ILE A 83 41.93 26.58 -15.63
N SER A 84 43.22 26.83 -15.81
CA SER A 84 43.96 26.28 -16.96
C SER A 84 43.87 24.74 -16.96
N LYS A 85 43.57 24.15 -18.12
CA LYS A 85 43.35 22.70 -18.32
C LYS A 85 44.46 21.80 -17.76
N GLU A 86 45.69 22.30 -17.65
CA GLU A 86 46.82 21.53 -17.13
C GLU A 86 46.67 21.24 -15.63
N TYR A 87 46.32 22.24 -14.81
CA TYR A 87 46.20 22.09 -13.34
C TYR A 87 44.84 21.56 -12.88
N ASP A 88 43.77 21.64 -13.69
CA ASP A 88 42.45 21.04 -13.38
C ASP A 88 42.59 19.53 -13.05
N SER A 89 43.43 18.84 -13.82
CA SER A 89 43.70 17.42 -13.63
C SER A 89 44.48 17.10 -12.35
N LEU A 90 45.41 17.97 -11.92
CA LEU A 90 46.15 17.81 -10.67
C LEU A 90 45.24 18.01 -9.45
N VAL A 91 44.39 19.04 -9.52
CA VAL A 91 43.48 19.42 -8.44
C VAL A 91 42.41 18.35 -8.20
N ARG A 92 41.87 17.73 -9.26
CA ARG A 92 40.95 16.58 -9.15
C ARG A 92 41.60 15.40 -8.44
N LEU A 93 42.82 15.03 -8.84
CA LEU A 93 43.58 13.95 -8.21
C LEU A 93 43.88 14.25 -6.73
N TRP A 94 44.13 15.52 -6.38
CA TRP A 94 44.37 15.92 -5.00
C TRP A 94 43.11 15.77 -4.12
N VAL A 95 41.93 16.17 -4.63
CA VAL A 95 40.65 15.98 -3.92
C VAL A 95 40.34 14.49 -3.70
N GLU A 96 40.63 13.63 -4.68
CA GLU A 96 40.47 12.18 -4.55
C GLU A 96 41.40 11.56 -3.50
N GLU A 97 42.65 12.03 -3.39
CA GLU A 97 43.58 11.52 -2.37
C GLU A 97 43.20 12.00 -0.96
N LEU A 98 42.64 13.22 -0.81
CA LEU A 98 42.10 13.72 0.46
C LEU A 98 40.88 12.93 0.93
N GLN A 99 40.07 12.38 0.02
CA GLN A 99 38.94 11.49 0.34
C GLN A 99 39.37 10.11 0.87
N LYS A 100 40.55 9.64 0.43
CA LYS A 100 41.08 8.32 0.80
C LYS A 100 41.87 8.35 2.10
N ASP A 101 42.35 9.50 2.55
CA ASP A 101 43.05 9.67 3.82
C ASP A 101 42.07 9.78 4.99
N SER A 102 42.10 8.79 5.89
CA SER A 102 41.12 8.66 6.97
C SER A 102 41.13 9.82 7.97
N ILE A 103 42.29 10.46 8.18
CA ILE A 103 42.42 11.56 9.14
C ILE A 103 41.84 12.85 8.54
N CYS A 104 42.14 13.13 7.27
CA CYS A 104 41.54 14.25 6.56
C CYS A 104 40.02 14.09 6.41
N TYR A 105 39.55 12.88 6.09
CA TYR A 105 38.12 12.61 5.90
C TYR A 105 37.31 12.73 7.20
N SER A 106 37.81 12.18 8.31
CA SER A 106 37.14 12.28 9.62
C SER A 106 37.06 13.72 10.14
N PHE A 107 38.13 14.51 9.99
CA PHE A 107 38.16 15.91 10.42
C PHE A 107 37.08 16.76 9.72
N ILE A 108 36.86 16.50 8.42
CA ILE A 108 35.88 17.21 7.58
C ILE A 108 34.44 16.87 7.96
N ILE A 109 34.18 15.65 8.43
CA ILE A 109 32.85 15.26 8.95
C ILE A 109 32.60 15.88 10.32
N GLU A 110 33.59 15.94 11.20
CA GLU A 110 33.46 16.45 12.58
C GLU A 110 33.12 17.95 12.63
N HIS A 111 33.67 18.76 11.71
CA HIS A 111 33.48 20.23 11.69
C HIS A 111 32.45 20.70 10.65
N LYS A 112 31.60 19.78 10.16
CA LYS A 112 30.62 20.01 9.08
C LYS A 112 29.65 21.16 9.36
N GLN A 113 29.19 21.32 10.60
CA GLN A 113 28.27 22.39 10.99
C GLN A 113 28.96 23.76 11.03
N GLU A 114 30.17 23.84 11.60
CA GLU A 114 30.94 25.09 11.69
C GLU A 114 31.36 25.63 10.31
N ILE A 115 31.66 24.73 9.36
CA ILE A 115 31.95 25.09 7.97
C ILE A 115 30.70 25.62 7.25
N HIS A 116 29.52 25.11 7.58
CA HIS A 116 28.24 25.58 7.04
C HIS A 116 27.87 26.97 7.59
N ASP A 117 28.12 27.22 8.87
CA ASP A 117 27.89 28.50 9.53
C ASP A 117 28.84 29.60 9.00
N LEU A 118 30.08 29.25 8.63
CA LEU A 118 31.01 30.16 7.95
C LEU A 118 30.50 30.60 6.57
N ARG A 119 29.80 29.72 5.83
CA ARG A 119 29.20 30.03 4.53
C ARG A 119 27.99 30.97 4.65
N MET A 120 27.21 30.81 5.72
CA MET A 120 26.17 31.76 6.11
C MET A 120 26.77 33.12 6.47
N GLN A 121 27.89 33.16 7.21
CA GLN A 121 28.56 34.41 7.56
C GLN A 121 29.25 35.09 6.35
N GLU A 122 29.83 34.35 5.40
CA GLU A 122 30.36 34.93 4.15
C GLU A 122 29.25 35.39 3.19
N GLY A 123 28.13 34.66 3.12
CA GLY A 123 26.92 35.10 2.42
C GLY A 123 26.36 36.38 3.03
N PHE A 124 26.29 36.45 4.36
CA PHE A 124 25.95 37.66 5.09
C PHE A 124 26.99 38.77 4.89
N ALA A 125 28.29 38.48 4.83
CA ALA A 125 29.33 39.49 4.63
C ALA A 125 29.39 40.01 3.18
N GLN A 126 29.06 39.19 2.18
CA GLN A 126 28.94 39.60 0.78
C GLN A 126 27.64 40.39 0.54
N VAL A 127 26.53 39.98 1.16
CA VAL A 127 25.28 40.74 1.18
C VAL A 127 25.47 42.04 1.96
N MET A 128 26.22 42.05 3.07
CA MET A 128 26.55 43.25 3.84
C MET A 128 27.55 44.16 3.12
N ASN A 129 28.49 43.63 2.33
CA ASN A 129 29.40 44.43 1.49
C ASN A 129 28.70 44.97 0.23
N GLN A 130 27.79 44.22 -0.38
CA GLN A 130 26.91 44.73 -1.44
C GLN A 130 25.92 45.77 -0.89
N LEU A 131 25.36 45.53 0.31
CA LEU A 131 24.56 46.51 1.05
C LEU A 131 25.41 47.73 1.41
N HIS A 132 26.69 47.59 1.74
CA HIS A 132 27.58 48.73 2.02
C HIS A 132 27.95 49.51 0.75
N LEU A 133 28.21 48.85 -0.37
CA LEU A 133 28.46 49.49 -1.67
C LEU A 133 27.21 50.17 -2.25
N GLU A 134 26.02 49.56 -2.11
CA GLU A 134 24.75 50.19 -2.48
C GLU A 134 24.37 51.31 -1.49
N HIS A 135 24.62 51.13 -0.18
CA HIS A 135 24.49 52.22 0.80
C HIS A 135 25.46 53.36 0.51
N GLU A 136 26.70 53.13 0.07
CA GLU A 136 27.64 54.19 -0.28
C GLU A 136 27.19 54.94 -1.53
N LYS A 137 26.64 54.24 -2.53
CA LYS A 137 26.10 54.84 -3.76
C LYS A 137 24.81 55.61 -3.51
N ASP A 138 23.93 55.10 -2.65
CA ASP A 138 22.72 55.80 -2.21
C ASP A 138 23.04 56.93 -1.22
N ARG A 139 24.10 56.79 -0.40
CA ARG A 139 24.62 57.83 0.49
C ARG A 139 25.30 58.94 -0.29
N GLU A 140 26.03 58.66 -1.38
CA GLU A 140 26.55 59.68 -2.31
C GLU A 140 25.40 60.45 -3.00
N GLN A 141 24.32 59.76 -3.39
CA GLN A 141 23.14 60.41 -3.95
C GLN A 141 22.32 61.19 -2.92
N LEU A 142 22.18 60.68 -1.69
CA LEU A 142 21.62 61.39 -0.53
C LEU A 142 22.46 62.62 -0.20
N THR A 143 23.78 62.52 -0.24
CA THR A 143 24.69 63.65 -0.04
C THR A 143 24.50 64.69 -1.16
N GLN A 144 24.33 64.29 -2.41
CA GLN A 144 24.00 65.21 -3.51
C GLN A 144 22.61 65.86 -3.36
N ILE A 145 21.63 65.14 -2.78
CA ILE A 145 20.29 65.67 -2.50
C ILE A 145 20.31 66.58 -1.27
N GLU A 146 21.07 66.27 -0.23
CA GLU A 146 21.30 67.10 0.94
C GLU A 146 22.04 68.37 0.56
N VAL A 147 23.05 68.28 -0.33
CA VAL A 147 23.73 69.45 -0.93
C VAL A 147 22.74 70.29 -1.74
N LYS A 148 21.88 69.67 -2.56
CA LYS A 148 20.81 70.39 -3.30
C LYS A 148 19.74 70.97 -2.36
N LEU A 149 19.40 70.30 -1.27
CA LEU A 149 18.46 70.76 -0.23
C LEU A 149 19.05 71.94 0.54
N VAL A 150 20.36 71.91 0.83
CA VAL A 150 21.09 73.02 1.45
C VAL A 150 21.21 74.19 0.47
N GLU A 151 21.53 73.96 -0.81
CA GLU A 151 21.49 74.97 -1.87
C GLU A 151 20.09 75.58 -2.03
N LEU A 152 19.03 74.76 -2.02
CA LEU A 152 17.64 75.21 -2.06
C LEU A 152 17.26 76.00 -0.81
N LYS A 153 17.62 75.54 0.40
CA LYS A 153 17.41 76.27 1.65
C LYS A 153 18.19 77.60 1.68
N ASN A 154 19.35 77.66 1.05
CA ASN A 154 20.13 78.89 0.90
C ASN A 154 19.49 79.85 -0.11
N LEU A 155 18.97 79.35 -1.24
CA LEU A 155 18.18 80.13 -2.19
C LEU A 155 16.88 80.69 -1.57
N LEU A 156 16.26 79.97 -0.64
CA LEU A 156 15.07 80.45 0.11
C LEU A 156 15.44 81.49 1.19
N LYS A 157 16.71 81.51 1.67
CA LYS A 157 17.23 82.51 2.63
C LYS A 157 17.63 83.83 1.97
N GLU A 158 17.97 83.84 0.69
CA GLU A 158 18.19 85.05 -0.11
C GLU A 158 16.85 85.74 -0.41
N ARG A 159 16.27 86.42 0.60
CA ARG A 159 15.21 87.42 0.36
C ARG A 159 15.81 88.53 -0.49
N ASN A 160 15.54 88.59 -1.80
CA ASN A 160 15.70 89.83 -2.57
C ASN A 160 14.91 89.85 -3.90
N SER A 161 13.90 90.72 -3.93
CA SER A 161 13.59 91.64 -5.04
C SER A 161 13.59 91.10 -6.49
N SER A 162 12.82 90.04 -6.77
CA SER A 162 12.34 89.72 -8.13
C SER A 162 10.80 89.84 -8.19
N SER A 163 10.24 90.16 -9.35
CA SER A 163 8.78 90.27 -9.54
C SER A 163 8.08 88.99 -9.07
N GLY A 164 6.89 89.12 -8.46
CA GLY A 164 6.18 87.99 -7.83
C GLY A 164 5.96 86.78 -8.75
N GLU A 165 5.94 86.99 -10.08
CA GLU A 165 5.76 85.95 -11.08
C GLU A 165 7.02 85.08 -11.31
N GLU A 166 8.21 85.66 -11.23
CA GLU A 166 9.48 84.92 -11.41
C GLU A 166 9.74 83.97 -10.21
N THR A 167 9.42 84.43 -9.00
CA THR A 167 9.53 83.63 -7.77
C THR A 167 8.52 82.48 -7.76
N VAL A 168 7.29 82.70 -8.21
CA VAL A 168 6.28 81.64 -8.37
C VAL A 168 6.76 80.56 -9.36
N ASN A 169 7.32 80.96 -10.52
CA ASN A 169 7.82 80.01 -11.51
C ASN A 169 9.01 79.18 -11.00
N LYS A 170 9.91 79.79 -10.20
CA LYS A 170 11.00 79.07 -9.51
C LYS A 170 10.46 78.06 -8.50
N LEU A 171 9.49 78.44 -7.67
CA LEU A 171 8.85 77.55 -6.70
C LEU A 171 8.11 76.39 -7.39
N LEU A 172 7.35 76.66 -8.46
CA LEU A 172 6.70 75.61 -9.26
C LEU A 172 7.72 74.64 -9.88
N SER A 173 8.89 75.13 -10.33
CA SER A 173 9.98 74.26 -10.80
C SER A 173 10.54 73.37 -9.68
N ILE A 174 10.69 73.90 -8.47
CA ILE A 174 11.15 73.11 -7.30
C ILE A 174 10.13 72.03 -6.95
N LEU A 175 8.83 72.37 -6.93
CA LEU A 175 7.76 71.41 -6.69
C LEU A 175 7.74 70.31 -7.77
N ASN A 176 7.84 70.69 -9.05
CA ASN A 176 7.75 69.75 -10.18
C ASN A 176 9.00 68.87 -10.39
N LYS A 177 10.18 69.31 -9.93
CA LYS A 177 11.43 68.54 -10.09
C LYS A 177 11.88 67.92 -8.76
N SER A 178 12.21 68.76 -7.78
CA SER A 178 12.85 68.33 -6.55
C SER A 178 11.87 67.60 -5.62
N VAL A 179 10.73 68.21 -5.30
CA VAL A 179 9.73 67.58 -4.42
C VAL A 179 9.11 66.36 -5.09
N ALA A 180 8.77 66.45 -6.37
CA ALA A 180 8.26 65.30 -7.13
C ALA A 180 9.28 64.13 -7.16
N SER A 181 10.58 64.41 -7.31
CA SER A 181 11.62 63.37 -7.25
C SER A 181 11.76 62.75 -5.86
N LEU A 182 11.63 63.53 -4.78
CA LEU A 182 11.65 62.98 -3.41
C LEU A 182 10.45 62.06 -3.18
N ILE A 183 9.26 62.48 -3.62
CA ILE A 183 8.05 61.66 -3.54
C ILE A 183 8.21 60.38 -4.36
N GLU A 184 8.66 60.46 -5.62
CA GLU A 184 8.86 59.28 -6.47
C GLU A 184 9.86 58.29 -5.87
N ARG A 185 10.89 58.78 -5.14
CA ARG A 185 11.87 57.95 -4.41
C ARG A 185 11.41 57.48 -3.02
N LEU A 186 10.15 57.74 -2.64
CA LEU A 186 9.55 57.41 -1.34
C LEU A 186 10.22 58.07 -0.13
N GLN A 187 10.80 59.26 -0.31
CA GLN A 187 11.34 60.11 0.76
C GLN A 187 10.26 61.12 1.20
N LEU A 188 9.18 60.61 1.78
CA LEU A 188 7.96 61.37 2.04
C LEU A 188 8.09 62.34 3.22
N ASP A 189 8.84 62.01 4.27
CA ASP A 189 9.10 62.90 5.41
C ASP A 189 10.00 64.06 4.98
N SER A 190 11.04 63.74 4.21
CA SER A 190 11.94 64.75 3.62
C SER A 190 11.18 65.70 2.69
N ALA A 191 10.30 65.17 1.83
CA ALA A 191 9.44 65.97 0.96
C ALA A 191 8.46 66.84 1.77
N LEU A 192 7.84 66.28 2.82
CA LEU A 192 6.91 66.99 3.69
C LEU A 192 7.59 68.13 4.46
N SER A 193 8.80 67.91 4.98
CA SER A 193 9.59 68.95 5.64
C SER A 193 9.89 70.10 4.68
N LEU A 194 10.31 69.82 3.44
CA LEU A 194 10.59 70.85 2.44
C LEU A 194 9.32 71.62 2.05
N LEU A 195 8.18 70.93 1.92
CA LEU A 195 6.88 71.56 1.65
C LEU A 195 6.45 72.49 2.80
N ASN A 196 6.67 72.09 4.05
CA ASN A 196 6.41 72.93 5.23
C ASN A 196 7.33 74.16 5.26
N ASP A 197 8.63 73.99 4.94
CA ASP A 197 9.59 75.08 4.88
C ASP A 197 9.21 76.12 3.80
N ILE A 198 8.75 75.66 2.63
CA ILE A 198 8.25 76.51 1.54
C ILE A 198 6.98 77.25 1.98
N GLU A 199 6.02 76.56 2.61
CA GLU A 199 4.76 77.16 3.05
C GLU A 199 4.98 78.24 4.13
N ASN A 200 5.87 77.98 5.09
CA ASN A 200 6.22 78.94 6.14
C ASN A 200 6.97 80.16 5.59
N SER A 201 7.84 79.97 4.61
CA SER A 201 8.70 81.04 4.08
C SER A 201 8.00 81.93 3.04
N PHE A 202 6.95 81.43 2.37
CA PHE A 202 6.25 82.11 1.26
C PHE A 202 4.73 82.21 1.45
N SER A 203 4.23 82.17 2.69
CA SER A 203 2.80 82.11 3.03
C SER A 203 1.93 83.16 2.32
N GLU A 204 2.36 84.43 2.29
CA GLU A 204 1.63 85.52 1.61
C GLU A 204 1.58 85.37 0.07
N LEU A 205 2.65 84.83 -0.52
CA LEU A 205 2.75 84.61 -1.97
C LEU A 205 1.90 83.40 -2.40
N ILE A 206 1.92 82.34 -1.59
CA ILE A 206 1.14 81.13 -1.80
C ILE A 206 -0.36 81.45 -1.74
N ALA A 207 -0.81 82.21 -0.73
CA ALA A 207 -2.21 82.61 -0.61
C ALA A 207 -2.73 83.48 -1.78
N ARG A 208 -1.83 84.14 -2.53
CA ARG A 208 -2.17 84.97 -3.70
C ARG A 208 -2.08 84.21 -5.03
N ASN A 209 -1.56 82.97 -5.05
CA ASN A 209 -1.43 82.17 -6.26
C ASN A 209 -2.08 80.79 -6.09
N SER A 210 -3.29 80.65 -6.61
CA SER A 210 -4.10 79.43 -6.48
C SER A 210 -3.43 78.18 -7.08
N GLN A 211 -2.67 78.32 -8.16
CA GLN A 211 -1.96 77.20 -8.79
C GLN A 211 -0.83 76.66 -7.90
N LEU A 212 -0.05 77.57 -7.30
CA LEU A 212 1.02 77.23 -6.37
C LEU A 212 0.47 76.60 -5.09
N GLU A 213 -0.58 77.18 -4.51
CA GLU A 213 -1.26 76.64 -3.32
C GLU A 213 -1.85 75.25 -3.59
N ALA A 214 -2.53 75.06 -4.73
CA ALA A 214 -3.08 73.76 -5.12
C ALA A 214 -1.98 72.69 -5.24
N LYS A 215 -0.84 73.03 -5.85
CA LYS A 215 0.27 72.08 -6.05
C LYS A 215 0.92 71.67 -4.73
N ILE A 216 1.11 72.60 -3.80
CA ILE A 216 1.64 72.33 -2.46
C ILE A 216 0.70 71.40 -1.69
N LYS A 217 -0.61 71.70 -1.68
CA LYS A 217 -1.61 70.84 -1.03
C LYS A 217 -1.66 69.44 -1.64
N TYR A 218 -1.61 69.33 -2.97
CA TYR A 218 -1.56 68.05 -3.66
C TYR A 218 -0.33 67.22 -3.26
N GLN A 219 0.87 67.80 -3.30
CA GLN A 219 2.10 67.07 -2.95
C GLN A 219 2.15 66.72 -1.46
N LYS A 220 1.66 67.59 -0.57
CA LYS A 220 1.47 67.25 0.86
C LYS A 220 0.49 66.10 1.05
N GLY A 221 -0.57 66.06 0.25
CA GLY A 221 -1.50 64.92 0.24
C GLY A 221 -0.80 63.62 -0.14
N LEU A 222 0.06 63.64 -1.17
CA LEU A 222 0.84 62.46 -1.57
C LEU A 222 1.79 61.98 -0.46
N THR A 223 2.48 62.89 0.23
CA THR A 223 3.39 62.53 1.32
C THR A 223 2.68 61.92 2.53
N LEU A 224 1.41 62.29 2.77
CA LEU A 224 0.65 61.83 3.94
C LEU A 224 -0.25 60.61 3.66
N PHE A 225 -0.26 60.09 2.43
CA PHE A 225 -1.26 59.11 1.99
C PHE A 225 -1.22 57.79 2.77
N PHE A 226 -0.02 57.25 3.05
CA PHE A 226 0.14 55.96 3.72
C PHE A 226 -0.09 56.04 5.25
N ASP A 227 0.28 57.16 5.87
CA ASP A 227 0.17 57.33 7.33
C ASP A 227 -1.18 57.90 7.76
N GLN A 228 -1.64 58.95 7.07
CA GLN A 228 -2.77 59.79 7.46
C GLN A 228 -3.73 59.98 6.29
N THR A 229 -4.24 58.88 5.74
CA THR A 229 -5.09 58.85 4.54
C THR A 229 -6.27 59.83 4.61
N GLY A 230 -6.91 59.99 5.77
CA GLY A 230 -7.98 60.97 5.97
C GLY A 230 -7.54 62.43 5.78
N LYS A 231 -6.34 62.80 6.28
CA LYS A 231 -5.77 64.14 6.08
C LYS A 231 -5.24 64.32 4.65
N ALA A 232 -4.69 63.27 4.05
CA ALA A 232 -4.31 63.28 2.65
C ALA A 232 -5.51 63.58 1.75
N PHE A 233 -6.65 62.93 2.01
CA PHE A 233 -7.90 63.17 1.29
C PHE A 233 -8.45 64.59 1.49
N SER A 234 -8.37 65.18 2.69
CA SER A 234 -8.76 66.59 2.85
C SER A 234 -7.87 67.53 2.04
N LEU A 235 -6.56 67.27 1.99
CA LEU A 235 -5.61 68.06 1.21
C LEU A 235 -5.83 67.92 -0.29
N PHE A 236 -6.14 66.72 -0.80
CA PHE A 236 -6.49 66.52 -2.21
C PHE A 236 -7.77 67.26 -2.59
N HIS A 237 -8.77 67.25 -1.71
CA HIS A 237 -10.02 67.99 -1.94
C HIS A 237 -9.80 69.51 -1.99
N ASP A 238 -8.98 70.04 -1.07
CA ASP A 238 -8.67 71.47 -1.05
C ASP A 238 -7.79 71.88 -2.23
N ALA A 239 -6.89 71.00 -2.70
CA ALA A 239 -6.16 71.21 -3.94
C ALA A 239 -7.10 71.23 -5.17
N TYR A 240 -8.09 70.34 -5.21
CA TYR A 240 -9.08 70.28 -6.29
C TYR A 240 -9.95 71.53 -6.38
N LYS A 241 -10.37 72.10 -5.25
CA LYS A 241 -11.11 73.38 -5.23
C LYS A 241 -10.34 74.53 -5.88
N LEU A 242 -9.02 74.53 -5.75
CA LEU A 242 -8.13 75.59 -6.23
C LEU A 242 -7.70 75.39 -7.68
N ALA A 243 -7.47 74.15 -8.10
CA ALA A 243 -7.04 73.81 -9.46
C ALA A 243 -7.80 72.59 -10.01
N PRO A 244 -9.10 72.73 -10.30
CA PRO A 244 -9.96 71.61 -10.69
C PRO A 244 -9.64 71.03 -12.06
N GLN A 245 -8.75 71.66 -12.85
CA GLN A 245 -8.39 71.20 -14.19
C GLN A 245 -7.13 70.32 -14.24
N ASP A 246 -6.34 70.24 -13.15
CA ASP A 246 -5.13 69.41 -13.11
C ASP A 246 -5.49 67.90 -13.09
N PRO A 247 -5.00 67.09 -14.05
CA PRO A 247 -5.33 65.67 -14.13
C PRO A 247 -4.94 64.86 -12.89
N GLY A 248 -3.77 65.13 -12.29
CA GLY A 248 -3.27 64.39 -11.14
C GLY A 248 -4.07 64.70 -9.86
N ILE A 249 -4.54 65.93 -9.72
CA ILE A 249 -5.45 66.35 -8.64
C ILE A 249 -6.83 65.72 -8.83
N LYS A 250 -7.36 65.70 -10.07
CA LYS A 250 -8.62 65.03 -10.41
C LYS A 250 -8.60 63.54 -10.07
N GLU A 251 -7.52 62.82 -10.40
CA GLU A 251 -7.38 61.40 -10.05
C GLU A 251 -7.52 61.16 -8.54
N LYS A 252 -6.85 61.97 -7.71
CA LYS A 252 -6.88 61.82 -6.26
C LYS A 252 -8.19 62.27 -5.62
N GLU A 253 -8.87 63.27 -6.19
CA GLU A 253 -10.23 63.64 -5.76
C GLU A 253 -11.25 62.55 -6.14
N ALA A 254 -11.13 61.95 -7.33
CA ALA A 254 -11.97 60.82 -7.72
C ALA A 254 -11.75 59.62 -6.78
N GLN A 255 -10.49 59.30 -6.47
CA GLN A 255 -10.15 58.26 -5.50
C GLN A 255 -10.81 58.54 -4.13
N ARG A 256 -10.73 59.77 -3.61
CA ARG A 256 -11.41 60.16 -2.37
C ARG A 256 -12.92 59.91 -2.41
N LEU A 257 -13.58 60.30 -3.50
CA LEU A 257 -15.02 60.14 -3.66
C LEU A 257 -15.44 58.67 -3.73
N LEU A 258 -14.63 57.83 -4.39
CA LEU A 258 -14.84 56.38 -4.42
C LEU A 258 -14.72 55.78 -3.01
N TYR A 259 -13.71 56.17 -2.24
CA TYR A 259 -13.56 55.75 -0.83
C TYR A 259 -14.73 56.20 0.07
N GLN A 260 -15.44 57.27 -0.30
CA GLN A 260 -16.63 57.76 0.39
C GLN A 260 -17.94 57.14 -0.14
N GLY A 261 -17.88 56.21 -1.10
CA GLY A 261 -19.05 55.61 -1.73
C GLY A 261 -19.83 56.53 -2.69
N ALA A 262 -19.25 57.68 -3.08
CA ALA A 262 -19.88 58.67 -3.95
C ALA A 262 -19.57 58.42 -5.44
N TYR A 263 -19.92 57.24 -5.94
CA TYR A 263 -19.54 56.73 -7.28
C TYR A 263 -19.95 57.66 -8.43
N GLU A 264 -21.18 58.18 -8.44
CA GLU A 264 -21.66 59.07 -9.50
C GLU A 264 -20.92 60.41 -9.57
N LYS A 265 -20.54 60.96 -8.40
CA LYS A 265 -19.74 62.20 -8.35
C LYS A 265 -18.31 61.95 -8.84
N ALA A 266 -17.72 60.81 -8.48
CA ALA A 266 -16.41 60.41 -9.01
C ALA A 266 -16.46 60.25 -10.54
N LYS A 267 -17.54 59.67 -11.08
CA LYS A 267 -17.74 59.45 -12.51
C LYS A 267 -17.77 60.78 -13.27
N GLN A 268 -18.53 61.76 -12.76
CA GLN A 268 -18.60 63.09 -13.36
C GLN A 268 -17.23 63.80 -13.43
N ILE A 269 -16.40 63.69 -12.39
CA ILE A 269 -15.05 64.29 -12.38
C ILE A 269 -14.13 63.58 -13.39
N CYS A 270 -14.19 62.25 -13.45
CA CYS A 270 -13.35 61.43 -14.33
C CYS A 270 -13.70 61.52 -15.82
N LEU A 271 -14.90 62.00 -16.22
CA LEU A 271 -15.28 62.12 -17.65
C LEU A 271 -14.30 63.00 -18.45
N SER A 272 -13.67 63.96 -17.79
CA SER A 272 -12.69 64.88 -18.40
C SER A 272 -11.27 64.33 -18.48
N LEU A 273 -11.00 63.15 -17.91
CA LEU A 273 -9.70 62.46 -17.99
C LEU A 273 -9.62 61.56 -19.24
N PRO A 274 -8.43 61.24 -19.76
CA PRO A 274 -8.26 60.31 -20.89
C PRO A 274 -8.94 58.95 -20.67
N GLU A 275 -9.43 58.29 -21.73
CA GLU A 275 -10.13 57.00 -21.62
C GLU A 275 -9.26 55.86 -21.07
N ASN A 276 -7.95 55.94 -21.29
CA ASN A 276 -6.97 55.00 -20.77
C ASN A 276 -6.47 55.35 -19.35
N ASN A 277 -7.03 56.39 -18.71
CA ASN A 277 -6.65 56.77 -17.36
C ASN A 277 -7.14 55.71 -16.35
N VAL A 278 -6.23 55.22 -15.49
CA VAL A 278 -6.53 54.17 -14.51
C VAL A 278 -7.73 54.53 -13.64
N MET A 279 -7.79 55.76 -13.11
CA MET A 279 -8.87 56.14 -12.20
C MET A 279 -10.20 56.36 -12.91
N ARG A 280 -10.20 56.74 -14.19
CA ARG A 280 -11.43 56.75 -15.01
C ARG A 280 -11.98 55.33 -15.21
N ILE A 281 -11.11 54.36 -15.47
CA ILE A 281 -11.51 52.96 -15.64
C ILE A 281 -12.01 52.37 -14.32
N VAL A 282 -11.29 52.58 -13.21
CA VAL A 282 -11.68 52.13 -11.86
C VAL A 282 -13.06 52.68 -11.49
N THR A 283 -13.30 53.98 -11.71
CA THR A 283 -14.61 54.59 -11.44
C THR A 283 -15.72 53.97 -12.30
N ASN A 284 -15.47 53.74 -13.59
CA ASN A 284 -16.46 53.12 -14.48
C ASN A 284 -16.84 51.70 -14.02
N VAL A 285 -15.83 50.89 -13.68
CA VAL A 285 -16.01 49.51 -13.19
C VAL A 285 -16.77 49.50 -11.87
N LEU A 286 -16.37 50.31 -10.90
CA LEU A 286 -17.00 50.35 -9.57
C LEU A 286 -18.39 51.01 -9.57
N SER A 287 -18.71 51.84 -10.56
CA SER A 287 -20.05 52.45 -10.74
C SER A 287 -21.05 51.53 -11.45
N SER A 288 -20.64 50.34 -11.91
CA SER A 288 -21.51 49.36 -12.56
C SER A 288 -22.36 48.60 -11.53
N ASP A 289 -23.58 48.21 -11.92
CA ASP A 289 -24.44 47.31 -11.12
C ASP A 289 -23.79 45.93 -10.95
N ASP A 290 -23.09 45.46 -11.99
CA ASP A 290 -22.26 44.26 -11.98
C ASP A 290 -20.80 44.63 -12.27
N VAL A 291 -20.01 44.68 -11.20
CA VAL A 291 -18.61 45.09 -11.24
C VAL A 291 -17.72 44.00 -11.85
N GLU A 292 -18.06 42.72 -11.67
CA GLU A 292 -17.29 41.60 -12.23
C GLU A 292 -17.48 41.53 -13.76
N ALA A 293 -18.72 41.62 -14.22
CA ALA A 293 -19.01 41.68 -15.66
C ALA A 293 -18.37 42.92 -16.32
N ALA A 294 -18.44 44.08 -15.65
CA ALA A 294 -17.82 45.31 -16.16
C ALA A 294 -16.29 45.20 -16.24
N TYR A 295 -15.64 44.57 -15.27
CA TYR A 295 -14.20 44.30 -15.32
C TYR A 295 -13.86 43.28 -16.43
N GLY A 296 -14.67 42.24 -16.60
CA GLY A 296 -14.48 41.20 -17.62
C GLY A 296 -14.43 41.76 -19.05
N GLN A 297 -15.22 42.80 -19.32
CA GLN A 297 -15.31 43.50 -20.62
C GLN A 297 -14.10 44.39 -20.94
N LEU A 298 -13.18 44.62 -19.99
CA LEU A 298 -11.99 45.43 -20.24
C LEU A 298 -11.01 44.74 -21.22
N PRO A 299 -10.31 45.51 -22.07
CA PRO A 299 -9.20 45.00 -22.89
C PRO A 299 -8.11 44.30 -22.07
N ALA A 300 -7.48 43.27 -22.65
CA ALA A 300 -6.44 42.47 -21.99
C ALA A 300 -5.31 43.32 -21.38
N LYS A 301 -4.84 44.35 -22.11
CA LYS A 301 -3.79 45.26 -21.66
C LYS A 301 -4.16 46.07 -20.41
N GLN A 302 -5.44 46.42 -20.24
CA GLN A 302 -5.92 47.13 -19.05
C GLN A 302 -6.09 46.16 -17.88
N LYS A 303 -6.55 44.93 -18.17
CA LYS A 303 -6.60 43.87 -17.16
C LYS A 303 -5.20 43.52 -16.67
N GLU A 304 -4.13 43.68 -17.43
CA GLU A 304 -2.76 43.41 -16.97
C GLU A 304 -2.14 44.52 -16.08
N ASP A 305 -2.83 45.65 -15.88
CA ASP A 305 -2.34 46.75 -15.05
C ASP A 305 -2.56 46.47 -13.55
N TYR A 306 -1.47 46.20 -12.80
CA TYR A 306 -1.54 45.91 -11.37
C TYR A 306 -1.97 47.12 -10.53
N ARG A 307 -1.69 48.37 -10.96
CA ARG A 307 -2.19 49.55 -10.26
C ARG A 307 -3.71 49.62 -10.36
N LEU A 308 -4.26 49.33 -11.55
CA LEU A 308 -5.71 49.26 -11.75
C LEU A 308 -6.34 48.19 -10.85
N ARG A 309 -5.79 46.97 -10.84
CA ARG A 309 -6.31 45.88 -10.00
C ARG A 309 -6.25 46.22 -8.51
N TYR A 310 -5.16 46.82 -8.05
CA TYR A 310 -5.02 47.26 -6.66
C TYR A 310 -6.08 48.30 -6.27
N GLU A 311 -6.32 49.29 -7.12
CA GLU A 311 -7.30 50.36 -6.85
C GLU A 311 -8.73 49.79 -6.79
N VAL A 312 -9.08 48.85 -7.68
CA VAL A 312 -10.37 48.13 -7.59
C VAL A 312 -10.45 47.32 -6.29
N LEU A 313 -9.40 46.56 -5.95
CA LEU A 313 -9.34 45.72 -4.75
C LEU A 313 -9.44 46.55 -3.47
N SER A 314 -8.68 47.64 -3.36
CA SER A 314 -8.59 48.47 -2.15
C SER A 314 -9.87 49.26 -1.85
N ILE A 315 -10.62 49.64 -2.89
CA ILE A 315 -11.89 50.35 -2.73
C ILE A 315 -13.04 49.35 -2.48
N ARG A 316 -13.07 48.25 -3.24
CA ARG A 316 -14.11 47.21 -3.08
C ARG A 316 -13.95 46.39 -1.81
N GLY A 317 -12.72 46.19 -1.32
CA GLY A 317 -12.43 45.49 -0.06
C GLY A 317 -13.04 46.15 1.18
N ASN A 318 -13.53 47.39 1.09
CA ASN A 318 -14.34 48.04 2.13
C ASN A 318 -15.84 47.68 2.07
N SER A 319 -16.25 46.88 1.08
CA SER A 319 -17.58 46.29 0.95
C SER A 319 -17.43 44.77 1.02
N ASP A 320 -18.26 44.05 1.78
CA ASP A 320 -18.15 42.59 2.01
C ASP A 320 -18.40 41.71 0.75
N LYS A 321 -17.98 42.15 -0.45
CA LYS A 321 -18.24 41.53 -1.75
C LYS A 321 -17.01 40.81 -2.29
N GLU A 322 -17.20 39.61 -2.85
CA GLU A 322 -16.14 38.79 -3.46
C GLU A 322 -15.36 39.54 -4.54
N SER A 323 -14.04 39.33 -4.57
CA SER A 323 -13.09 40.01 -5.48
C SER A 323 -12.15 39.03 -6.21
N ASN A 324 -12.51 37.74 -6.26
CA ASN A 324 -11.67 36.67 -6.80
C ASN A 324 -11.34 36.86 -8.30
N PHE A 325 -12.26 37.46 -9.06
CA PHE A 325 -12.09 37.77 -10.49
C PHE A 325 -10.92 38.72 -10.81
N LEU A 326 -10.27 39.33 -9.81
CA LEU A 326 -9.08 40.17 -9.99
C LEU A 326 -7.78 39.35 -10.02
N PHE A 327 -7.81 38.08 -9.61
CA PHE A 327 -6.65 37.20 -9.49
C PHE A 327 -6.69 36.15 -10.60
N ASP A 328 -5.82 36.29 -11.61
CA ASP A 328 -5.69 35.33 -12.71
C ASP A 328 -4.40 34.49 -12.50
N ASP A 329 -4.33 33.27 -13.06
CA ASP A 329 -3.16 32.35 -12.98
C ASP A 329 -1.88 32.84 -13.72
N LYS A 330 -1.80 34.11 -14.13
CA LYS A 330 -0.64 34.64 -14.85
C LYS A 330 0.52 34.96 -13.88
N LYS A 331 1.74 34.66 -14.33
CA LYS A 331 2.98 34.87 -13.56
C LYS A 331 3.16 36.36 -13.18
N VAL A 332 3.44 36.60 -11.90
CA VAL A 332 3.64 37.93 -11.32
C VAL A 332 4.91 38.58 -11.90
N VAL A 333 4.80 39.82 -12.40
CA VAL A 333 5.94 40.56 -12.98
C VAL A 333 6.82 41.15 -11.86
N ALA A 334 8.11 40.86 -11.88
CA ALA A 334 9.09 41.46 -10.97
C ALA A 334 9.45 42.89 -11.43
N TYR A 335 9.24 43.90 -10.58
CA TYR A 335 9.75 45.25 -10.83
C TYR A 335 11.23 45.33 -10.43
N GLN A 336 12.02 46.13 -11.15
CA GLN A 336 13.45 46.30 -10.87
C GLN A 336 13.73 47.33 -9.77
N ASN A 337 12.81 48.26 -9.53
CA ASN A 337 12.93 49.34 -8.56
C ASN A 337 11.62 49.58 -7.80
N LEU A 338 11.71 50.22 -6.62
CA LEU A 338 10.57 50.60 -5.81
C LEU A 338 10.39 52.13 -5.85
N THR A 339 9.27 52.58 -6.40
CA THR A 339 8.94 54.01 -6.53
C THR A 339 7.48 54.28 -6.15
N TYR A 340 7.13 55.53 -5.92
CA TYR A 340 5.74 55.92 -5.62
C TYR A 340 4.77 55.50 -6.73
N SER A 341 5.20 55.53 -7.98
CA SER A 341 4.36 55.17 -9.13
C SER A 341 4.06 53.67 -9.24
N ASN A 342 4.92 52.79 -8.69
CA ASN A 342 4.75 51.33 -8.81
C ASN A 342 4.45 50.60 -7.48
N ILE A 343 4.50 51.29 -6.34
CA ILE A 343 4.28 50.68 -5.01
C ILE A 343 2.94 49.96 -4.88
N PHE A 344 1.87 50.48 -5.49
CA PHE A 344 0.57 49.80 -5.50
C PHE A 344 0.58 48.50 -6.31
N GLY A 345 1.40 48.44 -7.36
CA GLY A 345 1.63 47.23 -8.13
C GLY A 345 2.39 46.16 -7.33
N TRP A 346 3.38 46.57 -6.54
CA TRP A 346 4.06 45.70 -5.58
C TRP A 346 3.10 45.13 -4.51
N MET A 347 2.24 45.98 -3.96
CA MET A 347 1.23 45.57 -2.97
C MET A 347 0.20 44.59 -3.55
N PHE A 348 -0.22 44.78 -4.80
CA PHE A 348 -1.11 43.84 -5.48
C PHE A 348 -0.46 42.48 -5.71
N ALA A 349 0.78 42.49 -6.21
CA ALA A 349 1.57 41.28 -6.43
C ALA A 349 1.80 40.48 -5.14
N LEU A 350 2.08 41.14 -4.02
CA LEU A 350 2.18 40.50 -2.70
C LEU A 350 0.85 39.79 -2.32
N THR A 351 -0.28 40.46 -2.56
CA THR A 351 -1.61 39.87 -2.32
C THR A 351 -1.90 38.69 -3.25
N CYS A 352 -1.49 38.75 -4.52
CA CYS A 352 -1.61 37.61 -5.45
C CYS A 352 -0.88 36.37 -4.92
N HIS A 353 0.35 36.53 -4.43
CA HIS A 353 1.09 35.43 -3.81
C HIS A 353 0.32 34.87 -2.60
N ASN A 354 -0.18 35.72 -1.71
CA ASN A 354 -0.93 35.27 -0.54
C ASN A 354 -2.22 34.48 -0.91
N VAL A 355 -2.98 34.95 -1.90
CA VAL A 355 -4.18 34.26 -2.41
C VAL A 355 -3.82 32.91 -3.05
N ASN A 356 -2.75 32.87 -3.86
CA ASN A 356 -2.30 31.66 -4.55
C ASN A 356 -1.76 30.57 -3.61
N LEU A 357 -1.28 30.95 -2.43
CA LEU A 357 -0.77 30.01 -1.42
C LEU A 357 -1.89 29.38 -0.56
N GLY A 358 -3.12 29.91 -0.60
CA GLY A 358 -4.29 29.22 -0.04
C GLY A 358 -4.48 29.32 1.47
N GLY A 359 -4.00 30.39 2.12
CA GLY A 359 -4.21 30.64 3.56
C GLY A 359 -3.11 30.07 4.46
N LEU A 360 -3.35 30.09 5.78
CA LEU A 360 -2.36 29.74 6.81
C LEU A 360 -1.93 28.27 6.70
N LEU A 361 -0.64 28.01 6.93
CA LEU A 361 -0.03 26.68 6.90
C LEU A 361 -0.79 25.64 7.75
N LEU A 362 -1.36 26.02 8.90
CA LEU A 362 -2.10 25.08 9.76
C LEU A 362 -3.43 24.58 9.14
N LEU A 363 -4.01 25.32 8.20
CA LEU A 363 -5.22 24.88 7.48
C LEU A 363 -4.92 23.77 6.48
N ALA A 364 -3.64 23.58 6.11
CA ALA A 364 -3.20 22.40 5.41
C ALA A 364 -3.10 21.25 6.42
N LEU A 365 -4.10 20.37 6.42
CA LEU A 365 -4.14 19.14 7.22
C LEU A 365 -2.93 18.20 6.96
N ASN A 366 -2.17 18.46 5.90
CA ASN A 366 -1.03 17.66 5.47
C ASN A 366 0.14 18.61 5.08
N PRO A 367 1.12 18.83 5.97
CA PRO A 367 2.28 19.71 5.70
C PRO A 367 3.08 19.30 4.46
N ASP A 368 3.06 18.02 4.09
CA ASP A 368 3.73 17.46 2.91
C ASP A 368 3.06 17.86 1.57
N MET A 369 1.82 18.35 1.59
CA MET A 369 1.11 18.82 0.40
C MET A 369 1.38 20.30 0.10
N VAL A 370 2.21 20.97 0.91
CA VAL A 370 2.59 22.36 0.71
C VAL A 370 3.53 22.45 -0.49
N ASN A 371 3.12 23.20 -1.52
CA ASN A 371 3.95 23.42 -2.70
C ASN A 371 5.11 24.36 -2.32
N MET A 372 6.24 23.77 -1.93
CA MET A 372 7.43 24.49 -1.47
C MET A 372 7.98 25.43 -2.55
N ASP A 373 7.85 25.09 -3.83
CA ASP A 373 8.28 25.95 -4.94
C ASP A 373 7.47 27.26 -4.98
N LYS A 374 6.15 27.20 -4.79
CA LYS A 374 5.29 28.40 -4.72
C LYS A 374 5.61 29.26 -3.49
N TYR A 375 5.89 28.64 -2.35
CA TYR A 375 6.32 29.36 -1.14
C TYR A 375 7.70 30.01 -1.34
N GLN A 376 8.62 29.34 -2.05
CA GLN A 376 9.92 29.90 -2.39
C GLN A 376 9.79 31.11 -3.33
N GLU A 377 8.93 31.03 -4.35
CA GLU A 377 8.64 32.17 -5.23
C GLU A 377 8.08 33.37 -4.44
N ALA A 378 7.12 33.12 -3.55
CA ALA A 378 6.52 34.14 -2.71
C ALA A 378 7.53 34.76 -1.74
N PHE A 379 8.36 33.93 -1.09
CA PHE A 379 9.44 34.39 -0.21
C PHE A 379 10.46 35.26 -0.95
N ASN A 380 10.94 34.82 -2.11
CA ASN A 380 11.89 35.58 -2.93
C ASN A 380 11.31 36.96 -3.32
N PHE A 381 10.01 37.01 -3.66
CA PHE A 381 9.33 38.26 -3.97
C PHE A 381 9.22 39.17 -2.73
N ALA A 382 8.78 38.62 -1.59
CA ALA A 382 8.66 39.37 -0.33
C ALA A 382 10.01 39.87 0.17
N GLU A 383 11.07 39.07 0.03
CA GLU A 383 12.44 39.44 0.36
C GLU A 383 12.91 40.61 -0.51
N GLN A 384 12.73 40.54 -1.82
CA GLN A 384 13.10 41.61 -2.74
C GLN A 384 12.34 42.90 -2.40
N PHE A 385 11.03 42.81 -2.15
CA PHE A 385 10.22 43.96 -1.78
C PHE A 385 10.66 44.56 -0.44
N TYR A 386 10.86 43.72 0.57
CA TYR A 386 11.30 44.16 1.89
C TYR A 386 12.68 44.81 1.86
N ARG A 387 13.64 44.24 1.12
CA ARG A 387 14.98 44.80 0.94
C ARG A 387 14.92 46.22 0.37
N LEU A 388 14.14 46.42 -0.70
CA LEU A 388 13.97 47.74 -1.34
C LEU A 388 13.18 48.72 -0.48
N LEU A 389 12.25 48.24 0.35
CA LEU A 389 11.44 49.04 1.26
C LEU A 389 12.23 49.46 2.51
N SER A 390 13.11 48.61 3.02
CA SER A 390 13.88 48.82 4.26
C SER A 390 14.78 50.06 4.25
N THR A 391 15.14 50.54 3.05
CA THR A 391 15.94 51.75 2.82
C THR A 391 15.10 53.02 2.61
N ARG A 392 13.77 52.94 2.74
CA ARG A 392 12.82 54.04 2.46
C ARG A 392 12.17 54.56 3.74
N GLU A 393 11.78 55.84 3.73
CA GLU A 393 11.10 56.47 4.87
C GLU A 393 9.72 55.86 5.16
N VAL A 394 9.07 55.26 4.14
CA VAL A 394 7.74 54.65 4.23
C VAL A 394 7.71 53.23 4.81
N GLU A 395 8.85 52.67 5.23
CA GLU A 395 8.95 51.30 5.76
C GLU A 395 7.99 51.05 6.93
N ARG A 396 7.88 52.02 7.85
CA ARG A 396 7.01 51.92 9.03
C ARG A 396 5.53 51.82 8.65
N SER A 397 5.12 52.48 7.58
CA SER A 397 3.74 52.50 7.11
C SER A 397 3.32 51.19 6.41
N LEU A 398 4.29 50.32 6.05
CA LEU A 398 4.10 49.11 5.25
C LEU A 398 4.68 47.86 5.93
N ARG A 399 4.60 47.79 7.27
CA ARG A 399 5.08 46.66 8.10
C ARG A 399 4.50 45.29 7.74
N MET A 400 3.35 45.25 7.06
CA MET A 400 2.76 44.02 6.52
C MET A 400 3.70 43.26 5.56
N VAL A 401 4.57 43.97 4.84
CA VAL A 401 5.56 43.33 3.95
C VAL A 401 6.59 42.54 4.76
N LYS A 402 7.06 43.10 5.89
CA LYS A 402 7.97 42.41 6.81
C LYS A 402 7.30 41.17 7.42
N LEU A 403 6.03 41.28 7.81
CA LEU A 403 5.27 40.16 8.37
C LEU A 403 5.21 38.97 7.39
N GLN A 404 4.84 39.21 6.12
CA GLN A 404 4.75 38.16 5.11
C GLN A 404 6.13 37.56 4.76
N TYR A 405 7.17 38.40 4.67
CA TYR A 405 8.55 37.94 4.50
C TYR A 405 8.97 36.97 5.60
N CYS A 406 8.76 37.33 6.87
CA CYS A 406 9.11 36.45 7.98
C CYS A 406 8.27 35.18 8.05
N TYR A 407 6.96 35.28 7.78
CA TYR A 407 6.06 34.13 7.82
C TYR A 407 6.42 33.09 6.73
N TRP A 408 6.62 33.53 5.48
CA TRP A 408 7.01 32.63 4.40
C TRP A 408 8.44 32.09 4.58
N GLY A 409 9.36 32.88 5.14
CA GLY A 409 10.70 32.41 5.51
C GLY A 409 10.63 31.25 6.52
N PHE A 410 9.83 31.41 7.57
CA PHE A 410 9.58 30.34 8.54
C PHE A 410 8.97 29.09 7.90
N VAL A 411 8.08 29.22 6.92
CA VAL A 411 7.50 28.05 6.25
C VAL A 411 8.57 27.23 5.53
N LEU A 412 9.58 27.89 4.94
CA LEU A 412 10.63 27.25 4.16
C LEU A 412 11.70 26.55 5.02
N ASP A 413 12.20 27.21 6.07
CA ASP A 413 13.34 26.70 6.85
C ASP A 413 13.00 26.26 8.28
N ARG A 414 11.80 26.59 8.77
CA ARG A 414 11.32 26.31 10.13
C ARG A 414 12.20 26.91 11.23
N HIS A 415 12.99 27.94 11.00
CA HIS A 415 13.89 28.49 12.01
C HIS A 415 13.16 29.40 13.03
N GLU A 416 13.48 29.29 14.32
CA GLU A 416 12.75 30.01 15.38
C GLU A 416 12.99 31.53 15.37
N SER A 417 14.12 31.98 14.83
CA SER A 417 14.44 33.41 14.71
C SER A 417 13.38 34.20 13.95
N TRP A 418 12.65 33.56 13.03
CA TRP A 418 11.54 34.19 12.33
C TRP A 418 10.39 34.55 13.27
N ILE A 419 10.11 33.70 14.26
CA ILE A 419 9.08 33.94 15.27
C ILE A 419 9.48 35.18 16.08
N ASP A 420 10.74 35.25 16.52
CA ASP A 420 11.25 36.41 17.26
C ASP A 420 11.17 37.70 16.44
N GLU A 421 11.47 37.63 15.14
CA GLU A 421 11.37 38.79 14.24
C GLU A 421 9.93 39.27 14.02
N VAL A 422 8.96 38.35 13.97
CA VAL A 422 7.54 38.70 13.89
C VAL A 422 7.03 39.30 15.20
N MET A 423 7.46 38.77 16.35
CA MET A 423 7.07 39.30 17.67
C MET A 423 7.60 40.73 17.93
N LYS A 424 8.68 41.15 17.25
CA LYS A 424 9.20 42.52 17.32
C LYS A 424 8.32 43.56 16.60
N ILE A 425 7.36 43.14 15.78
CA ILE A 425 6.48 44.06 15.04
C ILE A 425 5.36 44.53 15.97
N ASP A 426 5.29 45.84 16.26
CA ASP A 426 4.21 46.42 17.08
C ASP A 426 2.87 46.27 16.34
N PRO A 427 1.85 45.61 16.93
CA PRO A 427 0.52 45.47 16.32
C PRO A 427 -0.13 46.81 15.92
N LYS A 428 0.23 47.93 16.57
CA LYS A 428 -0.28 49.27 16.20
C LYS A 428 0.16 49.70 14.81
N ASP A 429 1.33 49.27 14.37
CA ASP A 429 1.89 49.62 13.06
C ASP A 429 1.16 48.91 11.91
N LEU A 430 0.42 47.82 12.20
CA LEU A 430 -0.33 47.03 11.21
C LEU A 430 -1.77 47.52 10.99
N LYS A 431 -2.23 48.53 11.75
CA LYS A 431 -3.57 49.15 11.61
C LYS A 431 -4.70 48.11 11.54
N HIS A 432 -5.33 47.92 10.38
CA HIS A 432 -6.45 47.00 10.16
C HIS A 432 -6.04 45.52 10.00
N HIS A 433 -4.75 45.22 9.99
CA HIS A 433 -4.22 43.86 9.76
C HIS A 433 -3.73 43.16 11.04
N GLN A 434 -4.07 43.67 12.23
CA GLN A 434 -3.69 43.07 13.51
C GLN A 434 -4.09 41.59 13.61
N ASP A 435 -5.27 41.25 13.11
CA ASP A 435 -5.81 39.88 13.15
C ASP A 435 -4.95 38.90 12.32
N HIS A 436 -4.32 39.38 11.24
CA HIS A 436 -3.45 38.55 10.40
C HIS A 436 -2.15 38.20 11.14
N GLN A 437 -1.55 39.17 11.84
CA GLN A 437 -0.35 38.93 12.63
C GLN A 437 -0.59 37.88 13.72
N THR A 438 -1.71 37.97 14.44
CA THR A 438 -2.03 36.99 15.48
C THR A 438 -2.16 35.59 14.90
N LEU A 439 -2.82 35.44 13.75
CA LEU A 439 -2.98 34.16 13.07
C LEU A 439 -1.66 33.59 12.55
N ASP A 440 -0.79 34.42 11.96
CA ASP A 440 0.54 34.02 11.47
C ASP A 440 1.41 33.53 12.64
N ILE A 441 1.52 34.30 13.74
CA ILE A 441 2.28 33.91 14.94
C ILE A 441 1.72 32.61 15.52
N THR A 442 0.40 32.51 15.64
CA THR A 442 -0.25 31.31 16.18
C THR A 442 0.08 30.10 15.29
N SER A 443 0.03 30.24 13.96
CA SER A 443 0.41 29.19 13.03
C SER A 443 1.87 28.78 13.15
N MET A 444 2.79 29.73 13.33
CA MET A 444 4.22 29.42 13.51
C MET A 444 4.48 28.67 14.83
N LEU A 445 3.87 29.12 15.93
CA LEU A 445 4.00 28.48 17.25
C LEU A 445 3.43 27.07 17.26
N MET A 446 2.29 26.84 16.61
CA MET A 446 1.67 25.53 16.48
C MET A 446 2.57 24.52 15.76
N VAL A 447 3.26 24.94 14.69
CA VAL A 447 4.21 24.11 13.94
C VAL A 447 5.41 23.71 14.80
N LYS A 448 5.77 24.55 15.77
CA LYS A 448 6.81 24.28 16.78
C LYS A 448 6.28 23.55 18.01
N GLU A 449 5.05 23.04 17.97
CA GLU A 449 4.39 22.34 19.08
C GLU A 449 4.26 23.19 20.37
N ARG A 450 4.38 24.51 20.26
CA ARG A 450 4.22 25.48 21.38
C ARG A 450 2.74 25.84 21.56
N TYR A 451 1.91 24.82 21.79
CA TYR A 451 0.44 24.91 21.78
C TYR A 451 -0.14 25.90 22.81
N SER A 452 0.44 25.97 24.01
CA SER A 452 -0.03 26.87 25.08
C SER A 452 0.18 28.35 24.74
N GLU A 453 1.32 28.69 24.15
CA GLU A 453 1.65 30.04 23.72
C GLU A 453 0.82 30.45 22.50
N ALA A 454 0.64 29.52 21.55
CA ALA A 454 -0.27 29.71 20.43
C ALA A 454 -1.70 30.02 20.91
N PHE A 455 -2.20 29.24 21.87
CA PHE A 455 -3.52 29.47 22.46
C PHE A 455 -3.59 30.81 23.21
N ALA A 456 -2.58 31.18 24.00
CA ALA A 456 -2.55 32.47 24.69
C ALA A 456 -2.57 33.66 23.72
N ASN A 457 -1.85 33.55 22.60
CA ASN A 457 -1.80 34.57 21.57
C ASN A 457 -3.18 34.76 20.90
N ILE A 458 -3.86 33.69 20.49
CA ILE A 458 -5.20 33.80 19.89
C ILE A 458 -6.28 34.18 20.92
N ALA A 459 -6.12 33.75 22.18
CA ALA A 459 -7.03 34.11 23.28
C ALA A 459 -7.00 35.62 23.60
N SER A 460 -5.91 36.32 23.28
CA SER A 460 -5.85 37.78 23.39
C SER A 460 -6.90 38.49 22.51
N MET A 461 -7.41 37.82 21.46
CA MET A 461 -8.44 38.34 20.56
C MET A 461 -9.87 38.03 21.01
N ARG A 462 -10.09 37.57 22.26
CA ARG A 462 -11.39 37.06 22.75
C ARG A 462 -12.63 37.84 22.29
N SER A 463 -12.61 39.18 22.35
CA SER A 463 -13.76 40.04 22.01
C SER A 463 -13.94 40.31 20.50
N LYS A 464 -13.04 39.84 19.64
CA LYS A 464 -13.02 40.08 18.19
C LYS A 464 -13.07 38.79 17.36
N ILE A 465 -13.29 37.64 17.99
CA ILE A 465 -13.29 36.35 17.31
C ILE A 465 -14.45 36.25 16.31
N THR A 466 -14.10 35.96 15.06
CA THR A 466 -15.02 35.63 13.97
C THR A 466 -15.12 34.11 13.80
N VAL A 467 -16.09 33.64 13.01
CA VAL A 467 -16.29 32.20 12.70
C VAL A 467 -15.04 31.57 12.07
N ASN A 468 -14.32 32.29 11.23
CA ASN A 468 -13.11 31.79 10.58
C ASN A 468 -11.98 31.57 11.61
N ILE A 469 -11.81 32.50 12.54
CA ILE A 469 -10.86 32.36 13.66
C ILE A 469 -11.30 31.23 14.59
N ALA A 470 -12.60 31.07 14.82
CA ALA A 470 -13.14 29.97 15.62
C ALA A 470 -12.82 28.59 15.02
N ASN A 471 -12.96 28.43 13.69
CA ASN A 471 -12.57 27.20 12.99
C ASN A 471 -11.08 26.87 13.16
N TYR A 472 -10.23 27.90 13.15
CA TYR A 472 -8.80 27.73 13.43
C TYR A 472 -8.54 27.22 14.86
N VAL A 473 -9.26 27.76 15.85
CA VAL A 473 -9.17 27.30 17.25
C VAL A 473 -9.66 25.86 17.41
N ILE A 474 -10.73 25.48 16.71
CA ILE A 474 -11.25 24.09 16.71
C ILE A 474 -10.20 23.13 16.11
N LEU A 475 -9.52 23.53 15.04
CA LEU A 475 -8.45 22.73 14.45
C LEU A 475 -7.23 22.65 15.37
N MET A 476 -6.88 23.74 16.05
CA MET A 476 -5.83 23.75 17.07
C MET A 476 -6.14 22.79 18.22
N ALA A 477 -7.41 22.67 18.65
CA ALA A 477 -7.80 21.71 19.68
C ALA A 477 -7.47 20.25 19.29
N PHE A 478 -7.61 19.91 18.00
CA PHE A 478 -7.26 18.60 17.46
C PHE A 478 -5.74 18.37 17.51
N TRP A 479 -4.95 19.30 16.98
CA TRP A 479 -3.48 19.19 16.95
C TRP A 479 -2.87 19.17 18.36
N ALA A 480 -3.35 20.02 19.26
CA ALA A 480 -2.91 20.07 20.65
C ALA A 480 -3.48 18.93 21.50
N LYS A 481 -4.41 18.12 20.96
CA LYS A 481 -5.18 17.09 21.67
C LYS A 481 -5.79 17.60 22.97
N ASN A 482 -6.27 18.86 22.95
CA ASN A 482 -6.75 19.56 24.13
C ASN A 482 -8.21 20.03 23.95
N ILE A 483 -9.12 19.31 24.61
CA ILE A 483 -10.56 19.58 24.54
C ILE A 483 -10.96 20.92 25.20
N ASP A 484 -10.14 21.46 26.09
CA ASP A 484 -10.47 22.71 26.78
C ASP A 484 -10.40 23.91 25.84
N TYR A 485 -9.60 23.84 24.77
CA TYR A 485 -9.60 24.85 23.70
C TYR A 485 -10.94 24.84 22.94
N LEU A 486 -11.52 23.65 22.75
CA LEU A 486 -12.85 23.50 22.15
C LEU A 486 -13.94 24.03 23.09
N LYS A 487 -13.89 23.75 24.40
CA LYS A 487 -14.83 24.35 25.37
C LYS A 487 -14.76 25.87 25.35
N TRP A 488 -13.54 26.40 25.37
CA TRP A 488 -13.30 27.84 25.36
C TRP A 488 -13.92 28.54 24.14
N ILE A 489 -13.82 27.95 22.93
CA ILE A 489 -14.41 28.60 21.75
C ILE A 489 -15.94 28.58 21.77
N PHE A 490 -16.56 27.55 22.37
CA PHE A 490 -18.01 27.52 22.62
C PHE A 490 -18.41 28.59 23.65
N ASP A 491 -17.61 28.82 24.70
CA ASP A 491 -17.85 29.91 25.66
C ASP A 491 -17.78 31.28 25.00
N VAL A 492 -16.72 31.54 24.22
CA VAL A 492 -16.54 32.80 23.49
C VAL A 492 -17.66 33.03 22.47
N ARG A 493 -18.14 31.97 21.83
CA ARG A 493 -19.32 32.05 20.96
C ARG A 493 -20.53 32.57 21.73
N ARG A 494 -20.83 32.00 22.90
CA ARG A 494 -21.97 32.40 23.74
C ARG A 494 -21.84 33.86 24.20
N GLU A 495 -20.62 34.31 24.47
CA GLU A 495 -20.32 35.71 24.83
C GLU A 495 -20.49 36.68 23.65
N ASN A 496 -19.95 36.34 22.48
CA ASN A 496 -19.89 37.24 21.31
C ASN A 496 -21.07 37.12 20.34
N GLY A 497 -21.90 36.07 20.47
CA GLY A 497 -23.13 35.88 19.69
C GLY A 497 -22.92 35.46 18.22
N PHE A 498 -21.72 35.04 17.81
CA PHE A 498 -21.51 34.55 16.44
C PHE A 498 -22.12 33.15 16.22
N LYS A 499 -22.45 32.80 14.98
CA LYS A 499 -23.00 31.49 14.61
C LYS A 499 -21.95 30.67 13.89
N PHE A 500 -21.73 29.43 14.32
CA PHE A 500 -20.92 28.50 13.54
C PHE A 500 -21.55 28.25 12.16
N ASN A 501 -20.72 28.12 11.13
CA ASN A 501 -21.15 27.77 9.78
C ASN A 501 -21.18 26.23 9.61
N PRO A 502 -21.79 25.70 8.54
CA PRO A 502 -21.79 24.25 8.28
C PRO A 502 -20.37 23.66 8.23
N SER A 503 -19.40 24.40 7.67
CA SER A 503 -17.99 23.99 7.63
C SER A 503 -17.35 23.80 9.01
N SER A 504 -17.88 24.44 10.06
CA SER A 504 -17.40 24.25 11.43
C SER A 504 -17.66 22.83 11.93
N ALA A 505 -18.74 22.17 11.48
CA ALA A 505 -19.07 20.81 11.86
C ALA A 505 -17.95 19.81 11.47
N LYS A 506 -17.34 19.99 10.29
CA LYS A 506 -16.17 19.20 9.84
C LYS A 506 -15.00 19.34 10.80
N TYR A 507 -14.66 20.56 11.21
CA TYR A 507 -13.53 20.79 12.11
C TYR A 507 -13.79 20.22 13.51
N ILE A 508 -15.04 20.29 13.97
CA ILE A 508 -15.44 19.64 15.24
C ILE A 508 -15.37 18.12 15.10
N ALA A 509 -15.76 17.55 13.96
CA ALA A 509 -15.67 16.11 13.69
C ALA A 509 -14.24 15.57 13.86
N PHE A 510 -13.20 16.32 13.47
CA PHE A 510 -11.80 15.93 13.70
C PHE A 510 -11.46 15.71 15.18
N ASN A 511 -12.18 16.36 16.09
CA ASN A 511 -11.96 16.24 17.54
C ASN A 511 -12.75 15.09 18.18
N VAL A 512 -13.59 14.37 17.44
CA VAL A 512 -14.45 13.31 17.97
C VAL A 512 -13.70 12.00 18.08
N PHE A 513 -13.30 11.67 19.31
CA PHE A 513 -12.66 10.42 19.68
C PHE A 513 -13.42 9.77 20.84
N LYS A 514 -13.12 8.52 21.16
CA LYS A 514 -13.79 7.77 22.24
C LYS A 514 -13.78 8.49 23.60
N ASN A 515 -12.70 9.21 23.92
CA ASN A 515 -12.54 9.94 25.17
C ASN A 515 -13.12 11.37 25.16
N THR A 516 -13.34 11.98 23.99
CA THR A 516 -13.86 13.36 23.86
C THR A 516 -15.32 13.43 23.43
N SER A 517 -15.85 12.36 22.82
CA SER A 517 -17.17 12.29 22.20
C SER A 517 -18.33 12.71 23.11
N LYS A 518 -18.33 12.27 24.38
CA LYS A 518 -19.37 12.63 25.37
C LYS A 518 -19.38 14.13 25.69
N THR A 519 -18.20 14.72 25.87
CA THR A 519 -18.06 16.16 26.14
C THR A 519 -18.47 16.99 24.93
N ILE A 520 -18.04 16.59 23.73
CA ILE A 520 -18.42 17.26 22.48
C ILE A 520 -19.93 17.16 22.25
N LEU A 521 -20.54 15.99 22.50
CA LEU A 521 -21.99 15.81 22.40
C LEU A 521 -22.76 16.73 23.36
N GLN A 522 -22.25 16.92 24.58
CA GLN A 522 -22.84 17.86 25.54
C GLN A 522 -22.76 19.30 25.02
N LEU A 523 -21.57 19.74 24.58
CA LEU A 523 -21.38 21.08 24.01
C LEU A 523 -22.30 21.33 22.82
N ILE A 524 -22.49 20.34 21.94
CA ILE A 524 -23.37 20.48 20.77
C ILE A 524 -24.86 20.51 21.16
N LYS A 525 -25.26 19.79 22.23
CA LYS A 525 -26.66 19.77 22.71
C LYS A 525 -27.08 21.07 23.39
N GLU A 526 -26.14 21.76 24.02
CA GLU A 526 -26.37 23.05 24.70
C GLU A 526 -26.53 24.22 23.71
N GLU A 527 -26.32 23.98 22.41
CA GLU A 527 -26.28 25.00 21.37
C GLU A 527 -27.42 24.85 20.36
N ASP A 528 -27.99 25.97 19.90
CA ASP A 528 -28.97 25.98 18.80
C ASP A 528 -28.26 26.11 17.44
N PHE A 529 -28.26 25.01 16.68
CA PHE A 529 -27.74 24.93 15.32
C PHE A 529 -28.83 24.95 14.24
N GLY A 530 -30.11 25.06 14.62
CA GLY A 530 -31.25 24.92 13.70
C GLY A 530 -31.36 23.53 13.06
N GLN A 531 -32.17 23.42 11.99
CA GLN A 531 -32.30 22.20 11.17
C GLN A 531 -31.13 22.07 10.18
N ASN A 532 -29.91 21.90 10.69
CA ASN A 532 -28.72 21.70 9.87
C ASN A 532 -28.33 20.21 9.83
N SER A 533 -28.21 19.66 8.62
CA SER A 533 -27.88 18.27 8.34
C SER A 533 -26.50 17.85 8.85
N ASP A 534 -25.48 18.68 8.68
CA ASP A 534 -24.10 18.39 9.09
C ASP A 534 -23.95 18.30 10.61
N TYR A 535 -24.64 19.18 11.35
CA TYR A 535 -24.63 19.13 12.82
C TYR A 535 -25.41 17.94 13.37
N GLU A 536 -26.50 17.55 12.71
CA GLU A 536 -27.20 16.33 13.09
C GLU A 536 -26.32 15.10 12.83
N ALA A 537 -25.64 15.03 11.68
CA ALA A 537 -24.65 13.98 11.42
C ALA A 537 -23.50 13.96 12.45
N LEU A 538 -23.01 15.13 12.87
CA LEU A 538 -22.00 15.24 13.92
C LEU A 538 -22.49 14.73 15.28
N LYS A 539 -23.77 14.94 15.64
CA LYS A 539 -24.36 14.36 16.86
C LYS A 539 -24.34 12.83 16.80
N GLN A 540 -24.72 12.26 15.65
CA GLN A 540 -24.72 10.81 15.44
C GLN A 540 -23.29 10.23 15.48
N LEU A 541 -22.30 10.95 14.92
CA LEU A 541 -20.89 10.59 15.04
C LEU A 541 -20.42 10.56 16.51
N CYS A 542 -20.80 11.56 17.30
CA CYS A 542 -20.47 11.58 18.74
C CYS A 542 -21.15 10.42 19.49
N LEU A 543 -22.41 10.11 19.14
CA LEU A 543 -23.12 8.95 19.72
C LEU A 543 -22.38 7.65 19.43
N HIS A 544 -21.96 7.43 18.17
CA HIS A 544 -21.17 6.26 17.77
C HIS A 544 -19.90 6.08 18.61
N TYR A 545 -19.08 7.13 18.75
CA TYR A 545 -17.84 7.05 19.55
C TYR A 545 -18.06 7.07 21.07
N SER A 546 -19.28 7.34 21.55
CA SER A 546 -19.63 7.33 22.97
C SER A 546 -20.33 6.04 23.42
N ASP A 547 -20.41 5.04 22.53
CA ASP A 547 -21.18 3.81 22.68
C ASP A 547 -22.69 4.05 22.93
N GLY A 548 -23.21 5.16 22.38
CA GLY A 548 -24.65 5.52 22.42
C GLY A 548 -25.43 4.95 21.23
N GLU A 549 -26.76 4.99 21.33
CA GLU A 549 -27.65 4.52 20.25
C GLU A 549 -27.66 5.51 19.06
N VAL A 550 -27.28 5.02 17.88
CA VAL A 550 -27.19 5.80 16.63
C VAL A 550 -28.46 5.60 15.82
N ASP A 551 -29.09 6.70 15.38
CA ASP A 551 -30.27 6.66 14.52
C ASP A 551 -29.86 6.55 13.05
N VAL A 552 -29.72 5.30 12.58
CA VAL A 552 -29.31 4.97 11.21
C VAL A 552 -30.33 5.49 10.18
N ASN A 553 -31.64 5.40 10.45
CA ASN A 553 -32.67 5.86 9.52
C ASN A 553 -32.61 7.37 9.30
N ARG A 554 -32.32 8.12 10.37
CA ARG A 554 -32.11 9.56 10.29
C ARG A 554 -30.84 9.91 9.51
N LEU A 555 -29.73 9.18 9.70
CA LEU A 555 -28.52 9.38 8.89
C LEU A 555 -28.79 9.15 7.39
N LYS A 556 -29.52 8.09 7.03
CA LYS A 556 -29.93 7.81 5.63
C LYS A 556 -30.71 8.97 5.01
N ALA A 557 -31.63 9.57 5.76
CA ALA A 557 -32.44 10.70 5.29
C ALA A 557 -31.60 11.96 5.04
N LEU A 558 -30.46 12.12 5.73
CA LEU A 558 -29.61 13.31 5.64
C LEU A 558 -28.64 13.28 4.45
N VAL A 559 -28.34 12.11 3.88
CA VAL A 559 -27.28 11.87 2.88
C VAL A 559 -27.23 12.93 1.77
N ASN A 560 -28.37 13.22 1.14
CA ASN A 560 -28.44 14.16 0.01
C ASN A 560 -28.26 15.64 0.40
N SER A 561 -28.36 15.94 1.70
CA SER A 561 -28.27 17.29 2.26
C SER A 561 -26.95 17.56 2.99
N LEU A 562 -26.05 16.58 3.05
CA LEU A 562 -24.74 16.72 3.70
C LEU A 562 -23.76 17.49 2.82
N SER A 563 -22.88 18.27 3.46
CA SER A 563 -21.73 18.83 2.78
C SER A 563 -20.70 17.75 2.44
N GLU A 564 -19.97 17.92 1.32
CA GLU A 564 -18.90 16.99 0.89
C GLU A 564 -17.93 16.61 2.03
N PRO A 565 -17.46 17.53 2.89
CA PRO A 565 -16.52 17.18 3.94
C PRO A 565 -17.08 16.32 5.07
N MET A 566 -18.40 16.25 5.22
CA MET A 566 -19.07 15.41 6.24
C MET A 566 -19.40 14.00 5.72
N LYS A 567 -19.47 13.80 4.40
CA LYS A 567 -19.78 12.50 3.79
C LYS A 567 -18.87 11.37 4.26
N PRO A 568 -17.52 11.53 4.40
CA PRO A 568 -16.66 10.46 4.89
C PRO A 568 -17.04 9.94 6.27
N TYR A 569 -17.31 10.84 7.22
CA TYR A 569 -17.69 10.46 8.58
C TYR A 569 -19.03 9.75 8.63
N VAL A 570 -20.01 10.22 7.85
CA VAL A 570 -21.32 9.57 7.80
C VAL A 570 -21.24 8.20 7.12
N ALA A 571 -20.50 8.09 6.01
CA ALA A 571 -20.27 6.81 5.34
C ALA A 571 -19.59 5.80 6.27
N MET A 572 -18.58 6.22 7.04
CA MET A 572 -17.94 5.39 8.06
C MET A 572 -18.93 4.88 9.11
N VAL A 573 -19.77 5.77 9.68
CA VAL A 573 -20.77 5.38 10.69
C VAL A 573 -21.81 4.43 10.08
N LEU A 574 -22.34 4.74 8.90
CA LEU A 574 -23.30 3.87 8.20
C LEU A 574 -22.71 2.48 7.95
N SER A 575 -21.47 2.39 7.47
CA SER A 575 -20.76 1.14 7.24
C SER A 575 -20.63 0.31 8.53
N LYS A 576 -20.23 0.93 9.66
CA LYS A 576 -20.11 0.23 10.95
C LYS A 576 -21.44 -0.26 11.53
N HIS A 577 -22.57 0.30 11.07
CA HIS A 577 -23.92 -0.08 11.48
C HIS A 577 -24.66 -0.91 10.41
N GLY A 578 -23.93 -1.59 9.52
CA GLY A 578 -24.49 -2.58 8.58
C GLY A 578 -24.94 -2.04 7.23
N GLU A 579 -24.69 -0.76 6.94
CA GLU A 579 -25.11 -0.08 5.70
C GLU A 579 -23.92 0.18 4.75
N ALA A 580 -23.02 -0.79 4.62
CA ALA A 580 -21.78 -0.64 3.86
C ALA A 580 -22.02 -0.31 2.37
N GLU A 581 -23.04 -0.90 1.74
CA GLU A 581 -23.38 -0.65 0.33
C GLU A 581 -23.81 0.79 0.08
N LEU A 582 -24.64 1.34 0.98
CA LEU A 582 -25.03 2.74 0.90
C LEU A 582 -23.83 3.66 1.20
N ALA A 583 -22.98 3.29 2.15
CA ALA A 583 -21.77 4.03 2.47
C ALA A 583 -20.81 4.13 1.27
N GLU A 584 -20.66 3.06 0.48
CA GLU A 584 -19.84 3.06 -0.75
C GLU A 584 -20.43 3.93 -1.85
N GLN A 585 -21.76 4.00 -1.97
CA GLN A 585 -22.43 4.92 -2.90
C GLN A 585 -22.23 6.39 -2.51
N ILE A 586 -22.19 6.68 -1.21
CA ILE A 586 -21.97 8.04 -0.68
C ILE A 586 -20.52 8.47 -0.88
N LEU A 587 -19.58 7.55 -0.66
CA LEU A 587 -18.15 7.79 -0.69
C LEU A 587 -17.44 6.70 -1.54
N PRO A 588 -17.55 6.78 -2.87
CA PRO A 588 -16.88 5.83 -3.74
C PRO A 588 -15.37 6.08 -3.73
N ALA A 589 -14.57 5.01 -3.73
CA ALA A 589 -13.12 5.13 -3.88
C ALA A 589 -12.78 5.62 -5.29
N LYS A 590 -11.87 6.59 -5.38
CA LYS A 590 -11.42 7.17 -6.65
C LYS A 590 -9.99 6.72 -6.97
N ALA A 591 -9.74 6.38 -8.23
CA ALA A 591 -8.39 6.03 -8.69
C ALA A 591 -7.53 7.30 -8.87
N GLY A 592 -6.29 7.28 -8.40
CA GLY A 592 -5.34 8.41 -8.50
C GLY A 592 -5.44 9.47 -7.39
N ASP A 593 -6.42 9.37 -6.49
CA ASP A 593 -6.46 10.19 -5.27
C ASP A 593 -5.47 9.61 -4.25
N SER A 594 -4.70 10.48 -3.60
CA SER A 594 -3.68 10.06 -2.64
C SER A 594 -4.30 9.21 -1.51
N PRO A 595 -3.76 8.02 -1.20
CA PRO A 595 -4.17 7.21 -0.05
C PRO A 595 -4.08 7.95 1.30
N ARG A 596 -3.44 9.13 1.33
CA ARG A 596 -3.37 10.00 2.51
C ARG A 596 -4.63 10.84 2.75
N ASP A 597 -5.57 10.89 1.80
CA ASP A 597 -6.87 11.52 2.03
C ASP A 597 -7.74 10.64 2.95
N LEU A 598 -8.25 11.22 4.03
CA LEU A 598 -9.10 10.51 5.00
C LEU A 598 -10.36 9.95 4.33
N GLY A 599 -10.93 10.66 3.34
CA GLY A 599 -12.07 10.19 2.55
C GLY A 599 -11.73 8.92 1.78
N GLN A 600 -10.62 8.94 1.04
CA GLN A 600 -10.14 7.76 0.32
C GLN A 600 -9.84 6.58 1.26
N ARG A 601 -9.19 6.80 2.42
CA ARG A 601 -8.92 5.73 3.41
C ARG A 601 -10.21 5.08 3.90
N ILE A 602 -11.20 5.89 4.27
CA ILE A 602 -12.52 5.41 4.69
C ILE A 602 -13.19 4.65 3.54
N ALA A 603 -13.12 5.15 2.31
CA ALA A 603 -13.71 4.49 1.13
C ALA A 603 -13.11 3.09 0.90
N LEU A 604 -11.78 2.95 0.98
CA LEU A 604 -11.08 1.66 0.86
C LEU A 604 -11.49 0.70 1.98
N GLY A 605 -11.57 1.19 3.22
CA GLY A 605 -12.04 0.40 4.37
C GLY A 605 -13.52 -0.02 4.29
N ILE A 606 -14.37 0.77 3.61
CA ILE A 606 -15.76 0.40 3.31
C ILE A 606 -15.77 -0.69 2.23
N MET A 607 -15.00 -0.54 1.15
CA MET A 607 -14.91 -1.56 0.10
C MET A 607 -14.46 -2.91 0.65
N ALA A 608 -13.53 -2.94 1.62
CA ALA A 608 -13.06 -4.18 2.26
C ALA A 608 -14.18 -4.97 2.98
N GLN A 609 -15.23 -4.27 3.42
CA GLN A 609 -16.39 -4.86 4.09
C GLN A 609 -17.45 -5.39 3.12
N ILE A 610 -17.39 -5.02 1.83
CA ILE A 610 -18.37 -5.42 0.81
C ILE A 610 -17.76 -6.54 -0.04
N PRO A 611 -18.24 -7.80 0.09
CA PRO A 611 -17.64 -8.94 -0.62
C PRO A 611 -17.51 -8.71 -2.14
N SER A 612 -18.56 -8.21 -2.79
CA SER A 612 -18.60 -7.95 -4.25
C SER A 612 -17.62 -6.87 -4.74
N LYS A 613 -16.98 -6.11 -3.84
CA LYS A 613 -16.01 -5.06 -4.16
C LYS A 613 -14.58 -5.47 -3.89
N ARG A 614 -14.33 -6.61 -3.23
CA ARG A 614 -12.99 -7.03 -2.82
C ARG A 614 -12.03 -7.27 -4.00
N SER A 615 -12.55 -7.77 -5.13
CA SER A 615 -11.75 -7.94 -6.36
C SER A 615 -11.25 -6.59 -6.90
N GLN A 616 -12.15 -5.60 -6.98
CA GLN A 616 -11.84 -4.23 -7.40
C GLN A 616 -10.87 -3.57 -6.42
N LEU A 617 -11.09 -3.74 -5.12
CA LEU A 617 -10.22 -3.24 -4.06
C LEU A 617 -8.79 -3.78 -4.24
N TYR A 618 -8.63 -5.09 -4.39
CA TYR A 618 -7.32 -5.71 -4.58
C TYR A 618 -6.55 -5.11 -5.76
N ARG A 619 -7.20 -4.97 -6.92
CA ARG A 619 -6.60 -4.36 -8.12
C ARG A 619 -6.16 -2.92 -7.85
N LEU A 620 -7.04 -2.12 -7.23
CA LEU A 620 -6.76 -0.73 -6.91
C LEU A 620 -5.55 -0.59 -5.96
N LEU A 621 -5.51 -1.37 -4.88
CA LEU A 621 -4.40 -1.32 -3.91
C LEU A 621 -3.06 -1.69 -4.57
N THR A 622 -3.06 -2.79 -5.32
CA THR A 622 -1.87 -3.28 -6.03
C THR A 622 -1.35 -2.25 -7.04
N GLU A 623 -2.24 -1.63 -7.82
CA GLU A 623 -1.87 -0.61 -8.81
C GLU A 623 -1.30 0.66 -8.16
N GLU A 624 -1.91 1.15 -7.08
CA GLU A 624 -1.46 2.36 -6.40
C GLU A 624 -0.10 2.15 -5.72
N ARG A 625 0.12 1.01 -5.07
CA ARG A 625 1.43 0.64 -4.50
C ARG A 625 2.51 0.59 -5.58
N LYS A 626 2.23 -0.05 -6.72
CA LYS A 626 3.18 -0.16 -7.85
C LYS A 626 3.50 1.19 -8.52
N LYS A 627 2.64 2.20 -8.39
CA LYS A 627 2.91 3.58 -8.83
C LYS A 627 3.78 4.37 -7.85
N GLY A 628 4.16 3.79 -6.70
CA GLY A 628 4.96 4.44 -5.67
C GLY A 628 4.15 5.33 -4.72
N ALA A 629 2.82 5.16 -4.65
CA ALA A 629 2.02 5.79 -3.61
C ALA A 629 2.43 5.18 -2.25
N LEU A 630 2.76 6.04 -1.27
CA LEU A 630 3.07 5.61 0.10
C LEU A 630 1.78 5.08 0.75
N CYS A 631 1.61 3.75 0.78
CA CYS A 631 0.53 3.05 1.48
C CYS A 631 0.85 2.97 2.97
N ASP A 632 -0.10 3.27 3.85
CA ASP A 632 0.03 3.01 5.30
C ASP A 632 -0.12 1.51 5.62
N ASP A 633 0.11 1.11 6.87
CA ASP A 633 0.13 -0.30 7.26
C ASP A 633 -1.24 -0.97 7.23
N GLU A 634 -2.32 -0.20 7.38
CA GLU A 634 -3.70 -0.71 7.34
C GLU A 634 -4.07 -1.12 5.91
N ILE A 635 -3.74 -0.28 4.92
CA ILE A 635 -3.92 -0.59 3.50
C ILE A 635 -3.07 -1.78 3.08
N LEU A 636 -1.80 -1.83 3.50
CA LEU A 636 -0.92 -2.97 3.24
C LEU A 636 -1.48 -4.26 3.84
N SER A 637 -2.05 -4.20 5.05
CA SER A 637 -2.66 -5.37 5.68
C SER A 637 -3.87 -5.89 4.90
N ILE A 638 -4.73 -4.99 4.39
CA ILE A 638 -5.86 -5.37 3.54
C ILE A 638 -5.38 -5.99 2.22
N GLU A 639 -4.39 -5.39 1.56
CA GLU A 639 -3.80 -5.94 0.33
C GLU A 639 -3.18 -7.32 0.59
N PHE A 640 -2.48 -7.48 1.71
CA PHE A 640 -1.89 -8.74 2.14
C PHE A 640 -2.95 -9.83 2.34
N GLU A 641 -4.03 -9.54 3.07
CA GLU A 641 -5.14 -10.48 3.29
C GLU A 641 -5.79 -10.91 1.97
N CYS A 642 -6.06 -9.95 1.07
CA CYS A 642 -6.58 -10.25 -0.26
C CYS A 642 -5.62 -11.14 -1.05
N SER A 643 -4.32 -10.82 -1.04
CA SER A 643 -3.29 -11.60 -1.74
C SER A 643 -3.23 -13.04 -1.20
N MET A 644 -3.26 -13.20 0.12
CA MET A 644 -3.25 -14.50 0.78
C MET A 644 -4.50 -15.33 0.45
N GLN A 645 -5.69 -14.70 0.38
CA GLN A 645 -6.94 -15.38 0.02
C GLN A 645 -6.99 -15.80 -1.45
N MET A 646 -6.36 -15.02 -2.34
CA MET A 646 -6.21 -15.36 -3.77
C MET A 646 -5.07 -16.34 -4.05
N GLU A 647 -4.21 -16.60 -3.05
CA GLU A 647 -2.94 -17.31 -3.19
C GLU A 647 -1.96 -16.61 -4.16
N ASP A 648 -2.05 -15.28 -4.25
CA ASP A 648 -1.06 -14.41 -4.91
C ASP A 648 0.12 -14.19 -3.97
N TYR A 649 0.91 -15.25 -3.78
CA TYR A 649 2.03 -15.24 -2.83
C TYR A 649 3.15 -14.28 -3.24
N ASP A 650 3.32 -14.03 -4.53
CA ASP A 650 4.30 -13.06 -5.01
C ASP A 650 3.93 -11.65 -4.55
N ASN A 651 2.67 -11.23 -4.74
CA ASN A 651 2.19 -9.95 -4.22
C ASN A 651 2.21 -9.91 -2.69
N ALA A 652 1.78 -10.99 -2.03
CA ALA A 652 1.80 -11.08 -0.57
C ALA A 652 3.21 -10.93 0.01
N LEU A 653 4.23 -11.47 -0.67
CA LEU A 653 5.63 -11.32 -0.27
C LEU A 653 6.10 -9.87 -0.41
N GLU A 654 5.81 -9.20 -1.54
CA GLU A 654 6.15 -7.79 -1.72
C GLU A 654 5.55 -6.91 -0.61
N VAL A 655 4.29 -7.15 -0.26
CA VAL A 655 3.56 -6.39 0.76
C VAL A 655 4.13 -6.67 2.16
N VAL A 656 4.35 -7.95 2.53
CA VAL A 656 4.87 -8.29 3.86
C VAL A 656 6.33 -7.86 4.03
N GLU A 657 7.13 -7.82 2.96
CA GLU A 657 8.49 -7.27 2.98
C GLU A 657 8.49 -5.77 3.28
N GLU A 658 7.45 -5.04 2.86
CA GLU A 658 7.27 -3.64 3.22
C GLU A 658 6.86 -3.49 4.69
N LEU A 659 5.93 -4.33 5.15
CA LEU A 659 5.48 -4.35 6.55
C LEU A 659 6.63 -4.73 7.52
N ILE A 660 7.45 -5.74 7.21
CA ILE A 660 8.55 -6.16 8.10
C ILE A 660 9.69 -5.13 8.16
N LYS A 661 9.91 -4.35 7.10
CA LYS A 661 10.86 -3.22 7.11
C LYS A 661 10.42 -2.12 8.07
N ARG A 662 9.10 -1.90 8.19
CA ARG A 662 8.50 -0.91 9.10
C ARG A 662 8.38 -1.44 10.53
N HIS A 663 8.01 -2.71 10.67
CA HIS A 663 7.72 -3.39 11.95
C HIS A 663 8.54 -4.67 12.10
N PRO A 664 9.89 -4.59 12.24
CA PRO A 664 10.75 -5.77 12.27
C PRO A 664 10.56 -6.66 13.51
N ASN A 665 9.93 -6.14 14.56
CA ASN A 665 9.68 -6.83 15.82
C ASN A 665 8.24 -7.35 15.95
N ASP A 666 7.37 -7.11 14.97
CA ASP A 666 6.02 -7.65 14.99
C ASP A 666 6.06 -9.16 14.69
N GLU A 667 5.60 -9.96 15.67
CA GLU A 667 5.62 -11.42 15.58
C GLU A 667 4.74 -11.93 14.45
N ASP A 668 3.55 -11.36 14.24
CA ASP A 668 2.62 -11.82 13.21
C ASP A 668 3.15 -11.55 11.81
N VAL A 669 3.65 -10.33 11.58
CA VAL A 669 4.30 -9.94 10.31
C VAL A 669 5.50 -10.85 10.03
N LYS A 670 6.32 -11.14 11.04
CA LYS A 670 7.50 -11.99 10.91
C LYS A 670 7.14 -13.43 10.55
N VAL A 671 6.12 -14.00 11.21
CA VAL A 671 5.64 -15.36 10.92
C VAL A 671 5.09 -15.47 9.50
N HIS A 672 4.32 -14.48 9.05
CA HIS A 672 3.81 -14.42 7.68
C HIS A 672 4.92 -14.26 6.65
N HIS A 673 5.92 -13.42 6.93
CA HIS A 673 7.11 -13.27 6.08
C HIS A 673 7.88 -14.58 5.94
N LEU A 674 8.17 -15.28 7.05
CA LEU A 674 8.84 -16.58 7.02
C LEU A 674 8.05 -17.63 6.24
N LYS A 675 6.72 -17.64 6.40
CA LYS A 675 5.85 -18.54 5.64
C LYS A 675 5.96 -18.31 4.13
N LEU A 676 5.97 -17.05 3.69
CA LEU A 676 6.09 -16.69 2.29
C LEU A 676 7.50 -16.94 1.74
N LEU A 677 8.55 -16.66 2.53
CA LEU A 677 9.92 -17.05 2.21
C LEU A 677 10.05 -18.56 2.06
N GLY A 678 9.55 -19.35 3.00
CA GLY A 678 9.55 -20.81 2.88
C GLY A 678 8.75 -21.33 1.70
N ARG A 679 7.81 -20.54 1.16
CA ARG A 679 7.04 -20.90 -0.02
C ARG A 679 7.76 -20.57 -1.33
N LEU A 680 8.34 -19.38 -1.44
CA LEU A 680 8.89 -18.83 -2.69
C LEU A 680 10.42 -18.92 -2.78
N HIS A 681 11.10 -18.76 -1.65
CA HIS A 681 12.56 -18.66 -1.51
C HIS A 681 13.06 -19.50 -0.31
N PRO A 682 12.82 -20.82 -0.28
CA PRO A 682 13.13 -21.67 0.88
C PRO A 682 14.61 -21.66 1.28
N GLU A 683 15.51 -21.33 0.35
CA GLU A 683 16.94 -21.14 0.60
C GLU A 683 17.25 -19.99 1.58
N LYS A 684 16.40 -18.95 1.62
CA LYS A 684 16.59 -17.79 2.51
C LYS A 684 16.24 -18.09 3.97
N LEU A 685 15.50 -19.17 4.25
CA LEU A 685 15.17 -19.56 5.63
C LEU A 685 16.41 -19.82 6.49
N LYS A 686 17.52 -20.23 5.86
CA LYS A 686 18.81 -20.47 6.53
C LYS A 686 19.32 -19.26 7.31
N GLU A 687 19.02 -18.04 6.84
CA GLU A 687 19.44 -16.80 7.49
C GLU A 687 18.72 -16.58 8.84
N TYR A 688 17.57 -17.23 9.04
CA TYR A 688 16.69 -17.05 10.20
C TYR A 688 16.78 -18.17 11.25
N GLU A 689 17.53 -19.26 11.02
CA GLU A 689 17.59 -20.42 11.92
C GLU A 689 17.97 -20.03 13.35
N ARG A 690 19.07 -19.26 13.52
CA ARG A 690 19.55 -18.84 14.84
C ARG A 690 18.59 -17.90 15.55
N GLU A 691 17.96 -17.00 14.80
CA GLU A 691 16.99 -16.05 15.36
C GLU A 691 15.75 -16.78 15.87
N MET A 692 15.21 -17.70 15.08
CA MET A 692 13.95 -18.38 15.40
C MET A 692 14.08 -19.38 16.54
N VAL A 693 15.23 -20.07 16.67
CA VAL A 693 15.50 -20.93 17.83
C VAL A 693 15.51 -20.14 19.15
N GLY A 694 16.00 -18.90 19.14
CA GLY A 694 16.03 -18.02 20.31
C GLY A 694 14.79 -17.15 20.48
N PHE A 695 13.79 -17.27 19.60
CA PHE A 695 12.63 -16.38 19.59
C PHE A 695 11.63 -16.74 20.68
N SER A 696 11.13 -15.73 21.39
CA SER A 696 10.08 -15.91 22.40
C SER A 696 8.70 -15.74 21.77
N TYR A 697 8.04 -16.86 21.48
CA TYR A 697 6.69 -16.84 20.88
C TYR A 697 5.61 -16.47 21.90
N SER A 698 4.70 -15.58 21.54
CA SER A 698 3.61 -15.15 22.44
C SER A 698 2.50 -16.21 22.57
N HIS A 699 2.33 -17.06 21.56
CA HIS A 699 1.26 -18.06 21.51
C HIS A 699 1.71 -19.35 20.79
N PRO A 700 1.26 -20.55 21.21
CA PRO A 700 1.65 -21.82 20.59
C PRO A 700 1.39 -21.90 19.08
N SER A 701 0.37 -21.21 18.60
CA SER A 701 0.02 -21.18 17.17
C SER A 701 1.09 -20.52 16.29
N TYR A 702 1.79 -19.48 16.79
CA TYR A 702 2.88 -18.83 16.06
C TYR A 702 4.09 -19.75 15.98
N MET A 703 4.46 -20.36 17.10
CA MET A 703 5.52 -21.37 17.15
C MET A 703 5.21 -22.52 16.18
N GLN A 704 4.00 -23.08 16.21
CA GLN A 704 3.61 -24.18 15.32
C GLN A 704 3.72 -23.80 13.84
N LYS A 705 3.33 -22.56 13.47
CA LYS A 705 3.50 -22.06 12.10
C LYS A 705 4.97 -21.98 11.72
N VAL A 706 5.84 -21.43 12.56
CA VAL A 706 7.27 -21.33 12.27
C VAL A 706 7.92 -22.71 12.20
N TYR A 707 7.62 -23.59 13.15
CA TYR A 707 8.01 -25.00 13.10
C TYR A 707 7.66 -25.63 11.75
N GLN A 708 6.39 -25.52 11.32
CA GLN A 708 5.93 -26.07 10.04
C GLN A 708 6.70 -25.50 8.85
N VAL A 709 6.98 -24.20 8.84
CA VAL A 709 7.76 -23.56 7.77
C VAL A 709 9.16 -24.16 7.63
N PHE A 710 9.89 -24.35 8.73
CA PHE A 710 11.22 -24.98 8.68
C PHE A 710 11.13 -26.47 8.35
N ALA A 711 10.16 -27.18 8.93
CA ALA A 711 9.95 -28.62 8.72
C ALA A 711 9.58 -28.96 7.27
N GLU A 712 8.60 -28.26 6.68
CA GLU A 712 8.14 -28.46 5.30
C GLU A 712 9.26 -28.18 4.27
N ASN A 713 10.23 -27.34 4.63
CA ASN A 713 11.39 -26.99 3.80
C ASN A 713 12.67 -27.76 4.19
N LYS A 714 12.53 -28.86 4.95
CA LYS A 714 13.60 -29.82 5.30
C LYS A 714 14.72 -29.27 6.20
N TYR A 715 14.50 -28.18 6.91
CA TYR A 715 15.38 -27.70 8.00
C TYR A 715 15.02 -28.41 9.32
N LEU A 716 15.14 -29.74 9.34
CA LEU A 716 14.57 -30.59 10.39
C LEU A 716 15.21 -30.38 11.75
N ASP A 717 16.54 -30.18 11.82
CA ASP A 717 17.24 -29.95 13.09
C ASP A 717 16.81 -28.61 13.73
N CYS A 718 16.70 -27.55 12.92
CA CYS A 718 16.18 -26.25 13.38
C CYS A 718 14.73 -26.36 13.84
N ALA A 719 13.88 -27.05 13.07
CA ALA A 719 12.48 -27.27 13.42
C ALA A 719 12.32 -28.04 14.75
N ALA A 720 13.13 -29.09 14.94
CA ALA A 720 13.16 -29.86 16.19
C ALA A 720 13.62 -29.00 17.37
N GLU A 721 14.65 -28.16 17.19
CA GLU A 721 15.14 -27.27 18.24
C GLU A 721 14.12 -26.20 18.63
N ILE A 722 13.43 -25.56 17.66
CA ILE A 722 12.36 -24.58 17.94
C ILE A 722 11.27 -25.20 18.81
N LEU A 723 10.78 -26.39 18.43
CA LEU A 723 9.77 -27.10 19.20
C LEU A 723 10.28 -27.50 20.59
N TYR A 724 11.49 -28.05 20.67
CA TYR A 724 12.12 -28.48 21.91
C TYR A 724 12.25 -27.33 22.91
N GLN A 725 12.81 -26.20 22.49
CA GLN A 725 12.97 -25.03 23.34
C GLN A 725 11.62 -24.51 23.84
N TYR A 726 10.61 -24.45 22.97
CA TYR A 726 9.29 -23.98 23.38
C TYR A 726 8.60 -24.93 24.38
N VAL A 727 8.73 -26.26 24.21
CA VAL A 727 8.18 -27.25 25.14
C VAL A 727 8.84 -27.16 26.52
N LEU A 728 10.15 -26.90 26.60
CA LEU A 728 10.84 -26.78 27.88
C LEU A 728 10.35 -25.61 28.74
N VAL A 729 9.94 -24.50 28.11
CA VAL A 729 9.45 -23.31 28.81
C VAL A 729 7.93 -23.37 29.03
N SER A 730 7.22 -24.23 28.29
CA SER A 730 5.77 -24.38 28.35
C SER A 730 5.31 -25.46 29.32
N ASN A 731 4.31 -25.15 30.14
CA ASN A 731 3.61 -26.14 30.98
C ASN A 731 2.33 -26.68 30.32
N ASP A 732 2.10 -26.39 29.04
CA ASP A 732 0.89 -26.78 28.32
C ASP A 732 0.98 -28.23 27.79
N TRP A 733 0.06 -29.08 28.26
CA TRP A 733 -0.07 -30.47 27.83
C TRP A 733 -0.38 -30.63 26.34
N GLY A 734 -1.09 -29.66 25.74
CA GLY A 734 -1.36 -29.66 24.30
C GLY A 734 -0.08 -29.51 23.48
N VAL A 735 0.86 -28.68 23.93
CA VAL A 735 2.16 -28.46 23.29
C VAL A 735 3.08 -29.67 23.45
N LYS A 736 3.13 -30.26 24.65
CA LYS A 736 3.85 -31.54 24.88
C LYS A 736 3.32 -32.65 23.99
N THR A 737 1.99 -32.77 23.89
CA THR A 737 1.35 -33.77 23.02
C THR A 737 1.65 -33.50 21.55
N TYR A 738 1.66 -32.23 21.13
CA TYR A 738 2.07 -31.85 19.77
C TYR A 738 3.50 -32.28 19.47
N TYR A 739 4.45 -32.01 20.37
CA TYR A 739 5.84 -32.47 20.24
C TYR A 739 5.95 -33.99 20.09
N PHE A 740 5.24 -34.75 20.93
CA PHE A 740 5.24 -36.21 20.87
C PHE A 740 4.68 -36.74 19.54
N ASN A 741 3.58 -36.17 19.05
CA ASN A 741 2.99 -36.55 17.77
C ASN A 741 3.96 -36.26 16.60
N GLU A 742 4.59 -35.09 16.59
CA GLU A 742 5.57 -34.71 15.57
C GLU A 742 6.85 -35.57 15.63
N GLY A 743 7.30 -35.96 16.83
CA GLY A 743 8.45 -36.83 17.04
C GLY A 743 8.20 -38.32 16.77
N SER A 744 6.95 -38.77 16.79
CA SER A 744 6.59 -40.17 16.55
C SER A 744 6.16 -40.45 15.11
N GLN A 745 5.39 -39.54 14.51
CA GLN A 745 4.81 -39.70 13.16
C GLN A 745 4.95 -38.47 12.26
N GLY A 746 5.42 -37.33 12.77
CA GLY A 746 5.57 -36.09 12.01
C GLY A 746 6.95 -35.88 11.38
N TYR A 747 7.24 -34.62 11.01
CA TYR A 747 8.43 -34.27 10.22
C TYR A 747 9.76 -34.52 10.95
N ILE A 748 9.78 -34.30 12.26
CA ILE A 748 11.00 -34.42 13.08
C ILE A 748 11.23 -35.83 13.62
N LYS A 749 10.41 -36.82 13.21
CA LYS A 749 10.58 -38.22 13.63
C LYS A 749 12.01 -38.70 13.46
N GLY A 750 12.63 -38.46 12.31
CA GLY A 750 14.01 -38.90 12.05
C GLY A 750 15.07 -38.24 12.93
N VAL A 751 14.76 -37.09 13.53
CA VAL A 751 15.63 -36.39 14.49
C VAL A 751 15.37 -36.92 15.91
N VAL A 752 14.10 -36.96 16.34
CA VAL A 752 13.69 -37.37 17.69
C VAL A 752 13.97 -38.86 17.95
N SER A 753 13.71 -39.72 16.97
CA SER A 753 13.92 -41.17 17.09
C SER A 753 15.34 -41.62 16.70
N ARG A 754 16.28 -40.69 16.57
CA ARG A 754 17.67 -41.01 16.22
C ARG A 754 18.29 -41.83 17.35
N ASN A 755 18.63 -43.06 17.05
CA ASN A 755 19.37 -43.95 17.92
C ASN A 755 20.87 -43.85 17.59
N TYR A 756 21.68 -43.63 18.62
CA TYR A 756 23.12 -43.48 18.49
C TYR A 756 23.81 -44.83 18.73
N PRO A 757 24.86 -45.17 17.98
CA PRO A 757 25.49 -46.49 18.07
C PRO A 757 26.29 -46.69 19.35
N THR A 758 26.69 -45.61 20.02
CA THR A 758 27.56 -45.64 21.19
C THR A 758 27.16 -44.54 22.16
N ALA A 759 27.18 -44.86 23.45
CA ALA A 759 26.93 -43.90 24.51
C ALA A 759 28.10 -42.91 24.65
N GLU A 760 27.86 -41.67 24.26
CA GLU A 760 28.82 -40.55 24.34
C GLU A 760 28.34 -39.47 25.31
N VAL A 761 29.26 -38.60 25.76
CA VAL A 761 28.95 -37.52 26.69
C VAL A 761 27.87 -36.59 26.10
N GLY A 762 26.80 -36.37 26.87
CA GLY A 762 25.66 -35.52 26.46
C GLY A 762 24.49 -36.28 25.84
N LEU A 763 24.59 -37.61 25.70
CA LEU A 763 23.50 -38.51 25.31
C LEU A 763 22.84 -39.15 26.55
N PHE A 764 21.75 -39.87 26.31
CA PHE A 764 20.99 -40.62 27.31
C PHE A 764 20.89 -42.09 26.91
N ALA A 765 21.22 -42.99 27.84
CA ALA A 765 21.06 -44.43 27.65
C ALA A 765 19.76 -44.91 28.30
N ILE A 766 18.92 -45.58 27.51
CA ILE A 766 17.72 -46.28 28.00
C ILE A 766 18.16 -47.69 28.35
N CYS A 767 18.07 -48.05 29.62
CA CYS A 767 18.54 -49.34 30.13
C CYS A 767 17.39 -50.16 30.71
N ASP A 768 17.42 -51.46 30.46
CA ASP A 768 16.56 -52.44 31.12
C ASP A 768 17.23 -52.96 32.41
N MET A 769 16.48 -52.94 33.51
CA MET A 769 16.92 -53.39 34.84
C MET A 769 16.38 -54.78 35.23
N GLY A 770 15.68 -55.47 34.32
CA GLY A 770 14.97 -56.72 34.59
C GLY A 770 13.50 -56.50 34.98
N ASP A 771 12.66 -57.52 34.77
CA ASP A 771 11.19 -57.48 34.94
C ASP A 771 10.48 -56.39 34.12
N ASP A 772 10.94 -56.12 32.89
CA ASP A 772 10.44 -55.07 31.98
C ASP A 772 10.56 -53.63 32.54
N ASN A 773 11.40 -53.41 33.56
CA ASN A 773 11.59 -52.10 34.17
C ASN A 773 12.68 -51.28 33.46
N ARG A 774 12.26 -50.39 32.55
CA ARG A 774 13.15 -49.50 31.79
C ARG A 774 13.41 -48.18 32.51
N SER A 775 14.66 -47.73 32.53
CA SER A 775 15.05 -46.44 33.10
C SER A 775 16.04 -45.68 32.21
N VAL A 776 16.04 -44.35 32.32
CA VAL A 776 16.85 -43.46 31.49
C VAL A 776 17.99 -42.87 32.30
N PHE A 777 19.22 -43.01 31.83
CA PHE A 777 20.41 -42.51 32.51
C PHE A 777 21.19 -41.52 31.62
N PRO A 778 21.60 -40.34 32.14
CA PRO A 778 22.48 -39.44 31.41
C PRO A 778 23.91 -40.02 31.32
N VAL A 779 24.53 -39.91 30.14
CA VAL A 779 25.93 -40.28 29.91
C VAL A 779 26.79 -39.04 30.18
N GLU A 780 27.28 -38.91 31.41
CA GLU A 780 28.02 -37.75 31.89
C GLU A 780 29.22 -38.16 32.75
N ILE A 781 30.28 -37.34 32.71
CA ILE A 781 31.48 -37.52 33.53
C ILE A 781 31.19 -36.97 34.94
N GLY A 782 31.46 -37.77 35.99
CA GLY A 782 31.17 -37.42 37.39
C GLY A 782 29.99 -38.16 38.02
N ASN A 783 29.28 -39.03 37.28
CA ASN A 783 28.25 -39.94 37.79
C ASN A 783 28.70 -41.40 37.55
N ASP A 784 28.72 -42.25 38.59
CA ASP A 784 29.21 -43.65 38.49
C ASP A 784 28.45 -44.46 37.42
N VAL A 785 27.14 -44.23 37.26
CA VAL A 785 26.34 -44.88 36.22
C VAL A 785 26.69 -44.32 34.84
N GLY A 786 26.81 -42.99 34.71
CA GLY A 786 27.10 -42.33 33.44
C GLY A 786 28.50 -42.64 32.88
N GLU A 787 29.51 -42.71 33.74
CA GLU A 787 30.88 -43.09 33.37
C GLU A 787 30.98 -44.55 32.93
N LYS A 788 30.25 -45.45 33.60
CA LYS A 788 30.21 -46.88 33.24
C LYS A 788 29.48 -47.15 31.93
N LEU A 789 28.53 -46.29 31.55
CA LEU A 789 27.84 -46.41 30.26
C LEU A 789 28.66 -45.85 29.09
N LEU A 790 29.65 -45.00 29.35
CA LEU A 790 30.44 -44.33 28.31
C LEU A 790 31.18 -45.35 27.42
N GLY A 791 31.00 -45.24 26.10
CA GLY A 791 31.66 -46.09 25.11
C GLY A 791 30.98 -47.45 24.87
N HIS A 792 29.90 -47.76 25.59
CA HIS A 792 29.11 -48.98 25.39
C HIS A 792 28.05 -48.82 24.31
N GLN A 793 27.67 -49.95 23.70
CA GLN A 793 26.73 -50.02 22.58
C GLN A 793 25.37 -50.61 23.00
N GLU A 794 24.38 -50.46 22.13
CA GLU A 794 23.09 -51.15 22.28
C GLU A 794 23.29 -52.67 22.37
N GLY A 795 22.65 -53.29 23.37
CA GLY A 795 22.78 -54.70 23.70
C GLY A 795 23.88 -55.02 24.72
N ASP A 796 24.77 -54.08 25.04
CA ASP A 796 25.78 -54.28 26.09
C ASP A 796 25.13 -54.28 27.49
N SER A 797 25.58 -55.20 28.34
CA SER A 797 25.21 -55.24 29.76
C SER A 797 26.34 -54.66 30.62
N VAL A 798 25.99 -53.69 31.46
CA VAL A 798 26.92 -52.95 32.31
C VAL A 798 26.47 -53.03 33.76
N VAL A 799 27.34 -53.48 34.67
CA VAL A 799 27.03 -53.55 36.10
C VAL A 799 27.30 -52.20 36.77
N CYS A 800 26.23 -51.53 37.19
CA CYS A 800 26.29 -50.21 37.83
C CYS A 800 25.83 -50.30 39.30
N GLU A 801 26.36 -49.42 40.16
CA GLU A 801 25.88 -49.33 41.54
C GLU A 801 24.75 -48.30 41.61
N ILE A 802 23.51 -48.77 41.80
CA ILE A 802 22.32 -47.92 41.93
C ILE A 802 21.77 -48.10 43.34
N ASN A 803 21.65 -47.01 44.11
CA ASN A 803 21.13 -47.02 45.49
C ASN A 803 21.85 -48.05 46.41
N GLY A 804 23.16 -48.24 46.24
CA GLY A 804 23.99 -49.17 47.04
C GLY A 804 23.83 -50.65 46.67
N LYS A 805 23.21 -50.96 45.52
CA LYS A 805 23.11 -52.32 44.97
C LYS A 805 23.72 -52.36 43.57
N ASN A 806 24.44 -53.44 43.29
CA ASN A 806 24.89 -53.73 41.92
C ASN A 806 23.69 -54.20 41.11
N VAL A 807 23.33 -53.41 40.09
CA VAL A 807 22.27 -53.69 39.14
C VAL A 807 22.94 -53.87 37.77
N GLU A 808 22.60 -54.97 37.09
CA GLU A 808 23.01 -55.18 35.71
C GLU A 808 22.05 -54.41 34.80
N LEU A 809 22.60 -53.44 34.05
CA LEU A 809 21.86 -52.61 33.11
C LEU A 809 22.13 -53.10 31.70
N THR A 810 21.09 -53.50 30.97
CA THR A 810 21.24 -53.79 29.54
C THR A 810 20.83 -52.57 28.73
N ILE A 811 21.74 -52.02 27.92
CA ILE A 811 21.47 -50.84 27.10
C ILE A 811 20.51 -51.24 25.98
N VAL A 812 19.31 -50.66 25.97
CA VAL A 812 18.28 -50.91 24.95
C VAL A 812 18.40 -49.93 23.80
N HIS A 813 18.61 -48.63 24.09
CA HIS A 813 18.78 -47.59 23.07
C HIS A 813 19.62 -46.43 23.63
N VAL A 814 20.29 -45.68 22.75
CA VAL A 814 20.99 -44.44 23.10
C VAL A 814 20.37 -43.29 22.32
N VAL A 815 19.86 -42.29 23.02
CA VAL A 815 19.11 -41.16 22.43
C VAL A 815 19.72 -39.83 22.85
N ASP A 816 19.40 -38.77 22.12
CA ASP A 816 19.76 -37.40 22.51
C ASP A 816 18.67 -36.75 23.37
N LYS A 817 18.83 -35.45 23.63
CA LYS A 817 17.88 -34.64 24.39
C LYS A 817 16.46 -34.65 23.80
N TYR A 818 16.31 -34.79 22.48
CA TYR A 818 15.01 -34.76 21.81
C TYR A 818 14.26 -36.07 22.05
N GLY A 819 14.94 -37.20 21.85
CA GLY A 819 14.41 -38.53 22.11
C GLY A 819 14.04 -38.73 23.57
N LYS A 820 14.89 -38.24 24.49
CA LYS A 820 14.60 -38.23 25.93
C LYS A 820 13.28 -37.51 26.25
N LEU A 821 13.10 -36.28 25.78
CA LEU A 821 11.88 -35.51 26.05
C LEU A 821 10.62 -36.24 25.54
N SER A 822 10.70 -36.87 24.36
CA SER A 822 9.58 -37.66 23.83
C SER A 822 9.23 -38.85 24.72
N LEU A 823 10.23 -39.50 25.31
CA LEU A 823 10.03 -40.60 26.24
C LEU A 823 9.44 -40.11 27.58
N ASP A 824 9.94 -38.99 28.10
CA ASP A 824 9.42 -38.40 29.33
C ASP A 824 7.91 -38.09 29.19
N ILE A 825 7.50 -37.51 28.06
CA ILE A 825 6.10 -37.23 27.76
C ILE A 825 5.26 -38.52 27.68
N LEU A 826 5.80 -39.58 27.05
CA LEU A 826 5.11 -40.87 26.98
C LEU A 826 4.90 -41.49 28.36
N LEU A 827 5.92 -41.44 29.22
CA LEU A 827 5.85 -41.95 30.60
C LEU A 827 4.85 -41.14 31.44
N GLU A 828 4.81 -39.81 31.28
CA GLU A 828 3.79 -38.94 31.88
C GLU A 828 2.36 -39.37 31.46
N SER A 829 2.18 -39.73 30.18
CA SER A 829 0.90 -40.23 29.66
C SER A 829 0.51 -41.61 30.18
N CYS A 830 1.46 -42.55 30.29
CA CYS A 830 1.20 -43.87 30.87
C CYS A 830 0.73 -43.78 32.33
N ASN A 831 1.20 -42.77 33.08
CA ASN A 831 0.78 -42.48 34.44
C ASN A 831 -0.53 -41.66 34.52
N GLY A 832 -1.18 -41.39 33.38
CA GLY A 832 -2.44 -40.63 33.29
C GLY A 832 -2.29 -39.12 33.52
N SER A 833 -1.07 -38.58 33.55
CA SER A 833 -0.84 -37.14 33.81
C SER A 833 -1.15 -36.26 32.61
N ASN A 834 -1.05 -36.79 31.39
CA ASN A 834 -1.41 -36.08 30.17
C ASN A 834 -2.85 -36.44 29.73
N PRO A 835 -3.81 -35.50 29.78
CA PRO A 835 -5.21 -35.79 29.47
C PRO A 835 -5.48 -36.04 27.98
N PHE A 836 -4.55 -35.66 27.09
CA PHE A 836 -4.72 -35.78 25.64
C PHE A 836 -4.27 -37.13 25.07
N MET A 837 -3.57 -37.95 25.86
CA MET A 837 -3.12 -39.28 25.44
C MET A 837 -3.66 -40.33 26.39
N LYS A 838 -4.53 -41.22 25.87
CA LYS A 838 -5.03 -42.38 26.63
C LYS A 838 -4.29 -43.63 26.20
N PRO A 839 -3.51 -44.28 27.10
CA PRO A 839 -2.92 -45.57 26.81
C PRO A 839 -4.02 -46.63 26.62
N ILE A 840 -3.86 -47.48 25.61
CA ILE A 840 -4.71 -48.66 25.40
C ILE A 840 -3.97 -49.86 25.98
N THR A 841 -4.59 -50.54 26.95
CA THR A 841 -4.06 -51.80 27.48
C THR A 841 -4.61 -52.96 26.67
N ILE A 842 -3.73 -53.74 26.06
CA ILE A 842 -4.10 -54.95 25.31
C ILE A 842 -3.93 -56.15 26.23
N ASP A 843 -4.99 -56.92 26.44
CA ASP A 843 -4.92 -58.21 27.13
C ASP A 843 -4.06 -59.19 26.32
N PRO A 844 -2.90 -59.63 26.83
CA PRO A 844 -1.99 -60.52 26.11
C PRO A 844 -2.58 -61.93 25.90
N GLU A 845 -3.55 -62.36 26.70
CA GLU A 845 -4.22 -63.66 26.48
C GLU A 845 -5.26 -63.58 25.36
N LYS A 846 -5.80 -62.38 25.09
CA LYS A 846 -6.82 -62.12 24.08
C LYS A 846 -6.57 -60.83 23.30
N PRO A 847 -5.44 -60.74 22.58
CA PRO A 847 -4.97 -59.47 22.03
C PRO A 847 -5.93 -58.87 21.00
N PHE A 848 -6.53 -59.70 20.14
CA PHE A 848 -7.46 -59.24 19.10
C PHE A 848 -8.80 -58.76 19.66
N GLU A 849 -9.44 -59.53 20.56
CA GLU A 849 -10.69 -59.09 21.20
C GLU A 849 -10.50 -57.83 22.06
N SER A 850 -9.37 -57.72 22.76
CA SER A 850 -9.05 -56.54 23.58
C SER A 850 -8.80 -55.30 22.72
N PHE A 851 -8.14 -55.47 21.58
CA PHE A 851 -7.89 -54.40 20.62
C PHE A 851 -9.18 -53.95 19.93
N GLU A 852 -10.02 -54.88 19.49
CA GLU A 852 -11.32 -54.60 18.87
C GLU A 852 -12.24 -53.83 19.83
N LYS A 853 -12.34 -54.29 21.10
CA LYS A 853 -13.07 -53.55 22.15
C LYS A 853 -12.50 -52.15 22.41
N ALA A 854 -11.18 -51.99 22.34
CA ALA A 854 -10.56 -50.68 22.52
C ALA A 854 -10.89 -49.74 21.36
N ILE A 855 -10.89 -50.22 20.12
CA ILE A 855 -11.31 -49.46 18.94
C ILE A 855 -12.80 -49.10 19.03
N ASP A 856 -13.66 -50.06 19.38
CA ASP A 856 -15.11 -49.85 19.53
C ASP A 856 -15.44 -48.84 20.64
N ALA A 857 -14.60 -48.73 21.67
CA ALA A 857 -14.74 -47.74 22.73
C ALA A 857 -14.29 -46.31 22.34
N ILE A 858 -13.53 -46.16 21.24
CA ILE A 858 -12.97 -44.89 20.78
C ILE A 858 -13.88 -44.20 19.76
N GLY A 859 -14.72 -44.94 19.02
CA GLY A 859 -15.61 -44.39 17.98
C GLY A 859 -17.12 -44.42 18.34
N PRO A 860 -17.96 -43.55 17.75
CA PRO A 860 -19.39 -43.83 17.65
C PRO A 860 -19.58 -45.17 16.91
N SER A 861 -20.61 -45.96 17.27
CA SER A 861 -20.82 -47.32 16.74
C SER A 861 -20.55 -47.41 15.23
N ASN A 862 -19.49 -48.15 14.85
CA ASN A 862 -19.00 -48.31 13.47
C ASN A 862 -20.08 -48.64 12.42
N GLN A 863 -21.23 -49.18 12.84
CA GLN A 863 -22.40 -49.46 12.00
C GLN A 863 -23.01 -48.19 11.37
N ASP A 864 -23.09 -47.07 12.10
CA ASP A 864 -23.68 -45.83 11.57
C ASP A 864 -22.81 -45.19 10.47
N TYR A 865 -21.48 -45.30 10.60
CA TYR A 865 -20.53 -44.74 9.62
C TYR A 865 -20.56 -45.50 8.28
N LEU A 866 -20.51 -46.83 8.31
CA LEU A 866 -20.57 -47.65 7.09
C LEU A 866 -21.90 -47.48 6.36
N GLN A 867 -22.99 -47.31 7.10
CA GLN A 867 -24.30 -47.03 6.51
C GLN A 867 -24.34 -45.65 5.84
N GLN A 868 -23.81 -44.60 6.50
CA GLN A 868 -23.69 -43.27 5.92
C GLN A 868 -22.81 -43.25 4.66
N LEU A 869 -21.67 -43.97 4.67
CA LEU A 869 -20.79 -44.09 3.51
C LEU A 869 -21.52 -44.73 2.33
N LYS A 870 -22.28 -45.80 2.59
CA LYS A 870 -23.08 -46.47 1.55
C LYS A 870 -24.16 -45.56 0.99
N GLU A 871 -24.88 -44.84 1.85
CA GLU A 871 -25.90 -43.85 1.43
C GLU A 871 -25.28 -42.73 0.57
N LEU A 872 -24.09 -42.27 0.93
CA LEU A 872 -23.33 -41.27 0.15
C LEU A 872 -22.88 -41.81 -1.21
N GLN A 873 -22.39 -43.04 -1.28
CA GLN A 873 -22.01 -43.70 -2.54
C GLN A 873 -23.22 -43.88 -3.46
N GLU A 874 -24.36 -44.32 -2.93
CA GLU A 874 -25.59 -44.45 -3.70
C GLU A 874 -26.10 -43.07 -4.20
N ALA A 875 -25.98 -42.02 -3.40
CA ALA A 875 -26.29 -40.65 -3.81
C ALA A 875 -25.34 -40.12 -4.90
N TYR A 876 -24.06 -40.49 -4.84
CA TYR A 876 -23.10 -40.22 -5.90
C TYR A 876 -23.47 -40.94 -7.20
N GLU A 877 -23.83 -42.23 -7.14
CA GLU A 877 -24.23 -42.98 -8.34
C GLU A 877 -25.46 -42.37 -9.03
N ARG A 878 -26.39 -41.79 -8.26
CA ARG A 878 -27.55 -41.04 -8.76
C ARG A 878 -27.22 -39.64 -9.29
N GLY A 879 -26.00 -39.14 -9.08
CA GLY A 879 -25.56 -37.80 -9.49
C GLY A 879 -26.07 -36.67 -8.59
N GLU A 880 -26.57 -36.99 -7.38
CA GLU A 880 -27.03 -36.02 -6.37
C GLU A 880 -25.85 -35.42 -5.58
N LYS A 881 -24.74 -36.17 -5.50
CA LYS A 881 -23.48 -35.79 -4.87
C LYS A 881 -22.34 -36.00 -5.85
N GLY A 882 -21.30 -35.17 -5.78
CA GLY A 882 -20.03 -35.38 -6.48
C GLY A 882 -19.00 -36.14 -5.66
N LEU A 883 -17.92 -36.58 -6.31
CA LEU A 883 -16.77 -37.29 -5.71
C LEU A 883 -16.20 -36.52 -4.52
N ILE A 884 -16.24 -35.19 -4.56
CA ILE A 884 -15.86 -34.31 -3.46
C ILE A 884 -16.55 -34.63 -2.12
N HIS A 885 -17.75 -35.21 -2.14
CA HIS A 885 -18.49 -35.57 -0.92
C HIS A 885 -18.07 -36.92 -0.34
N LEU A 886 -17.32 -37.72 -1.10
CA LEU A 886 -16.78 -39.01 -0.65
C LEU A 886 -15.38 -38.86 -0.03
N VAL A 887 -14.80 -37.67 -0.11
CA VAL A 887 -13.43 -37.35 0.29
C VAL A 887 -13.42 -36.68 1.66
N SER A 888 -12.59 -37.17 2.58
CA SER A 888 -12.42 -36.59 3.91
C SER A 888 -11.64 -35.27 3.87
N HIS A 889 -11.85 -34.42 4.87
CA HIS A 889 -11.14 -33.12 4.94
C HIS A 889 -9.64 -33.27 5.27
N ASN A 890 -9.24 -34.38 5.88
CA ASN A 890 -7.87 -34.59 6.37
C ASN A 890 -7.01 -35.46 5.44
N GLN A 891 -7.61 -36.30 4.59
CA GLN A 891 -6.93 -37.26 3.70
C GLN A 891 -7.37 -37.06 2.25
N ALA A 892 -7.58 -35.79 1.86
CA ALA A 892 -8.32 -35.50 0.64
C ALA A 892 -7.65 -36.04 -0.63
N LEU A 893 -6.32 -36.10 -0.66
CA LEU A 893 -5.58 -36.62 -1.81
C LEU A 893 -5.63 -38.15 -1.84
N GLU A 894 -5.43 -38.79 -0.70
CA GLU A 894 -5.45 -40.24 -0.54
C GLU A 894 -6.81 -40.81 -0.91
N ASP A 895 -7.87 -40.20 -0.41
CA ASP A 895 -9.25 -40.56 -0.73
C ASP A 895 -9.56 -40.33 -2.21
N THR A 896 -9.00 -39.28 -2.82
CA THR A 896 -9.15 -39.05 -4.27
C THR A 896 -8.47 -40.17 -5.07
N TYR A 897 -7.25 -40.59 -4.72
CA TYR A 897 -6.60 -41.74 -5.37
C TYR A 897 -7.41 -43.03 -5.17
N SER A 898 -7.94 -43.24 -3.96
CA SER A 898 -8.81 -44.37 -3.67
C SER A 898 -10.05 -44.34 -4.56
N CYS A 899 -10.77 -43.21 -4.65
CA CYS A 899 -11.94 -43.10 -5.52
C CYS A 899 -11.63 -43.38 -7.00
N LEU A 900 -10.45 -42.97 -7.49
CA LEU A 900 -10.10 -43.08 -8.91
C LEU A 900 -9.49 -44.44 -9.31
N PHE A 901 -8.84 -45.18 -8.41
CA PHE A 901 -8.08 -46.38 -8.79
C PHE A 901 -8.38 -47.64 -7.96
N SER A 902 -9.27 -47.56 -6.97
CA SER A 902 -9.73 -48.71 -6.18
C SER A 902 -10.94 -49.41 -6.80
N SER A 903 -11.61 -50.27 -6.00
CA SER A 903 -12.88 -50.90 -6.34
C SER A 903 -14.09 -49.94 -6.43
N SER A 904 -13.93 -48.65 -6.08
CA SER A 904 -14.97 -47.62 -6.20
C SER A 904 -15.49 -47.48 -7.64
N LYS A 905 -16.79 -47.22 -7.83
CA LYS A 905 -17.34 -46.92 -9.17
C LYS A 905 -17.24 -45.43 -9.43
N VAL A 906 -16.65 -45.04 -10.57
CA VAL A 906 -16.66 -43.66 -11.06
C VAL A 906 -17.57 -43.58 -12.27
N ILE A 907 -18.56 -42.67 -12.27
CA ILE A 907 -19.50 -42.57 -13.40
C ILE A 907 -19.11 -41.41 -14.32
N VAL A 908 -18.77 -41.75 -15.56
CA VAL A 908 -18.35 -40.85 -16.62
C VAL A 908 -19.51 -40.58 -17.57
N GLU A 909 -19.51 -39.39 -18.16
CA GLU A 909 -20.40 -39.08 -19.27
C GLU A 909 -19.82 -39.58 -20.61
N PRO A 910 -20.59 -40.39 -21.38
CA PRO A 910 -20.11 -40.99 -22.62
C PRO A 910 -19.64 -39.95 -23.64
N TRP A 911 -18.48 -40.18 -24.26
CA TRP A 911 -17.90 -39.25 -25.24
C TRP A 911 -18.83 -39.01 -26.45
N GLN A 912 -19.68 -39.97 -26.81
CA GLN A 912 -20.63 -39.86 -27.93
C GLN A 912 -21.65 -38.72 -27.76
N ARG A 913 -21.80 -38.21 -26.53
CA ARG A 913 -22.61 -37.03 -26.23
C ARG A 913 -22.00 -35.73 -26.77
N LEU A 914 -20.72 -35.73 -27.17
CA LEU A 914 -20.02 -34.62 -27.86
C LEU A 914 -20.82 -34.05 -29.03
N ASN A 915 -21.52 -34.89 -29.80
CA ASN A 915 -22.29 -34.44 -30.97
C ASN A 915 -23.43 -33.47 -30.61
N GLN A 916 -23.82 -33.40 -29.34
CA GLN A 916 -24.81 -32.45 -28.82
C GLN A 916 -24.17 -31.16 -28.30
N ILE A 917 -22.85 -31.14 -28.10
CA ILE A 917 -22.08 -29.99 -27.60
C ILE A 917 -21.44 -29.32 -28.83
N SER A 918 -22.04 -28.23 -29.32
CA SER A 918 -21.58 -27.51 -30.52
C SER A 918 -20.16 -26.93 -30.39
N PHE A 919 -19.13 -27.72 -30.67
CA PHE A 919 -17.78 -27.24 -30.98
C PHE A 919 -17.68 -27.09 -32.51
N SER A 920 -17.68 -25.86 -33.03
CA SER A 920 -17.35 -25.67 -34.44
C SER A 920 -15.87 -26.02 -34.69
N ASP A 921 -15.54 -26.57 -35.86
CA ASP A 921 -14.16 -26.98 -36.21
C ASP A 921 -13.13 -25.84 -36.10
N LYS A 922 -13.56 -24.58 -36.28
CA LYS A 922 -12.71 -23.39 -36.06
C LYS A 922 -12.48 -23.08 -34.58
N ALA A 923 -13.43 -23.39 -33.69
CA ALA A 923 -13.31 -23.12 -32.26
C ALA A 923 -12.38 -24.11 -31.53
N GLN A 924 -12.20 -25.33 -32.03
CA GLN A 924 -11.40 -26.37 -31.35
C GLN A 924 -9.91 -26.05 -31.19
N LYS A 925 -9.35 -25.13 -32.00
CA LYS A 925 -7.95 -24.68 -31.87
C LYS A 925 -7.74 -23.65 -30.76
N ASP A 926 -8.78 -22.90 -30.40
CA ASP A 926 -8.71 -21.79 -29.45
C ASP A 926 -9.30 -22.15 -28.07
N VAL A 927 -9.75 -23.39 -27.87
CA VAL A 927 -10.28 -23.86 -26.58
C VAL A 927 -9.14 -24.11 -25.59
N THR A 928 -9.25 -23.47 -24.42
CA THR A 928 -8.38 -23.71 -23.28
C THR A 928 -9.03 -24.72 -22.34
N PHE A 929 -8.31 -25.77 -21.96
CA PHE A 929 -8.82 -26.83 -21.11
C PHE A 929 -8.41 -26.60 -19.66
N VAL A 930 -9.39 -26.58 -18.75
CA VAL A 930 -9.20 -26.43 -17.31
C VAL A 930 -9.31 -27.82 -16.67
N LEU A 931 -8.38 -28.18 -15.79
CA LEU A 931 -8.41 -29.44 -15.05
C LEU A 931 -8.84 -29.22 -13.60
N ASP A 932 -9.68 -30.11 -13.10
CA ASP A 932 -9.82 -30.31 -11.66
C ASP A 932 -8.76 -31.30 -11.14
N ILE A 933 -8.74 -31.54 -9.82
CA ILE A 933 -7.77 -32.44 -9.19
C ILE A 933 -7.89 -33.89 -9.70
N THR A 934 -9.09 -34.35 -10.06
CA THR A 934 -9.32 -35.72 -10.52
C THR A 934 -8.71 -35.94 -11.90
N ALA A 935 -8.92 -34.99 -12.81
CA ALA A 935 -8.35 -35.03 -14.15
C ALA A 935 -6.82 -34.85 -14.12
N VAL A 936 -6.29 -34.02 -13.20
CA VAL A 936 -4.85 -33.87 -12.98
C VAL A 936 -4.21 -35.22 -12.64
N ILE A 937 -4.77 -35.95 -11.67
CA ILE A 937 -4.24 -37.24 -11.23
C ILE A 937 -4.35 -38.28 -12.34
N LEU A 938 -5.50 -38.39 -13.02
CA LEU A 938 -5.71 -39.35 -14.11
C LEU A 938 -4.74 -39.15 -15.28
N PHE A 939 -4.59 -37.92 -15.75
CA PHE A 939 -3.68 -37.61 -16.85
C PHE A 939 -2.21 -37.79 -16.46
N PHE A 940 -1.85 -37.44 -15.22
CA PHE A 940 -0.51 -37.74 -14.71
C PHE A 940 -0.23 -39.25 -14.73
N GLU A 941 -1.08 -40.06 -14.12
CA GLU A 941 -0.85 -41.51 -14.01
C GLU A 941 -0.86 -42.20 -15.37
N PHE A 942 -1.78 -41.81 -16.26
CA PHE A 942 -1.82 -42.31 -17.63
C PHE A 942 -0.51 -42.00 -18.37
N GLN A 943 -0.04 -40.75 -18.28
CA GLN A 943 1.20 -40.33 -18.92
C GLN A 943 2.44 -41.05 -18.35
N GLN A 944 2.48 -41.31 -17.04
CA GLN A 944 3.58 -42.06 -16.43
C GLN A 944 3.61 -43.52 -16.86
N LYS A 945 2.45 -44.11 -17.16
CA LYS A 945 2.31 -45.49 -17.62
C LYS A 945 2.66 -45.66 -19.10
N THR A 946 2.15 -44.80 -19.96
CA THR A 946 2.26 -44.97 -21.41
C THR A 946 3.36 -44.14 -22.06
N GLY A 947 3.79 -43.05 -21.41
CA GLY A 947 4.75 -42.10 -21.97
C GLY A 947 4.14 -41.14 -22.98
N CYS A 948 2.80 -41.04 -23.06
CA CYS A 948 2.12 -40.13 -23.97
C CYS A 948 2.48 -38.64 -23.71
N CYS A 949 2.14 -37.78 -24.66
CA CYS A 949 2.35 -36.34 -24.55
C CYS A 949 1.06 -35.59 -24.87
N TYR A 950 0.79 -34.54 -24.09
CA TYR A 950 -0.34 -33.65 -24.33
C TYR A 950 0.08 -32.49 -25.26
N PRO A 951 -0.73 -32.17 -26.29
CA PRO A 951 -0.35 -31.22 -27.33
C PRO A 951 -0.33 -29.76 -26.86
N ASN A 952 -1.19 -29.40 -25.89
CA ASN A 952 -1.33 -28.06 -25.35
C ASN A 952 -1.17 -28.12 -23.82
N LYS A 953 -0.74 -27.01 -23.21
CA LYS A 953 -0.85 -26.85 -21.76
C LYS A 953 -2.31 -26.73 -21.33
N PHE A 954 -2.61 -27.29 -20.18
CA PHE A 954 -3.85 -27.13 -19.47
C PHE A 954 -3.81 -25.92 -18.54
N VAL A 955 -4.95 -25.49 -18.04
CA VAL A 955 -5.02 -24.49 -16.96
C VAL A 955 -5.47 -25.19 -15.68
N VAL A 956 -4.82 -24.86 -14.57
CA VAL A 956 -5.22 -25.29 -13.22
C VAL A 956 -5.37 -24.08 -12.32
N SER A 957 -6.31 -24.16 -11.37
CA SER A 957 -6.43 -23.12 -10.35
C SER A 957 -5.20 -23.12 -9.45
N SER A 958 -4.82 -21.94 -8.95
CA SER A 958 -3.73 -21.82 -7.97
C SER A 958 -3.99 -22.71 -6.76
N SER A 959 -5.22 -22.74 -6.24
CA SER A 959 -5.58 -23.62 -5.12
C SER A 959 -5.35 -25.10 -5.38
N THR A 960 -5.61 -25.56 -6.61
CA THR A 960 -5.33 -26.95 -6.99
C THR A 960 -3.82 -27.23 -7.00
N TYR A 961 -3.05 -26.32 -7.59
CA TYR A 961 -1.60 -26.44 -7.63
C TYR A 961 -0.97 -26.40 -6.24
N GLU A 962 -1.36 -25.42 -5.42
CA GLU A 962 -0.85 -25.23 -4.05
C GLU A 962 -1.22 -26.40 -3.13
N PHE A 963 -2.41 -26.97 -3.29
CA PHE A 963 -2.81 -28.18 -2.57
C PHE A 963 -1.89 -29.36 -2.85
N VAL A 964 -1.65 -29.67 -4.14
CA VAL A 964 -0.77 -30.79 -4.54
C VAL A 964 0.67 -30.56 -4.09
N LEU A 965 1.17 -29.33 -4.25
CA LEU A 965 2.52 -28.98 -3.81
C LEU A 965 2.68 -29.19 -2.30
N LYS A 966 1.69 -28.75 -1.51
CA LYS A 966 1.69 -28.96 -0.05
C LYS A 966 1.75 -30.44 0.30
N CYS A 967 0.91 -31.27 -0.32
CA CYS A 967 0.93 -32.72 -0.13
C CYS A 967 2.29 -33.34 -0.47
N SER A 968 3.00 -32.83 -1.49
CA SER A 968 4.34 -33.33 -1.82
C SER A 968 5.37 -33.04 -0.71
N LYS A 969 5.32 -31.85 -0.11
CA LYS A 969 6.20 -31.45 1.01
C LYS A 969 5.93 -32.27 2.27
N SER A 970 4.65 -32.62 2.50
CA SER A 970 4.18 -33.40 3.64
C SER A 970 4.03 -34.89 3.36
N SER A 971 4.67 -35.43 2.31
CA SER A 971 4.44 -36.80 1.86
C SER A 971 4.80 -37.87 2.91
N ASP A 972 5.75 -37.56 3.80
CA ASP A 972 6.19 -38.45 4.87
C ASP A 972 5.15 -38.63 5.99
N THR A 973 4.13 -37.76 6.05
CA THR A 973 3.07 -37.76 7.08
C THR A 973 1.71 -38.21 6.55
N LEU A 974 1.61 -38.63 5.29
CA LEU A 974 0.33 -39.04 4.67
C LEU A 974 -0.14 -40.40 5.19
N SER A 975 -1.47 -40.60 5.20
CA SER A 975 -2.04 -41.90 5.54
C SER A 975 -1.86 -42.86 4.37
N LEU A 976 -1.04 -43.89 4.56
CA LEU A 976 -0.75 -44.84 3.49
C LEU A 976 -1.79 -45.96 3.35
N PHE A 977 -2.79 -46.02 4.23
CA PHE A 977 -3.74 -47.13 4.25
C PHE A 977 -4.62 -47.14 3.00
N ASP A 978 -5.33 -46.04 2.73
CA ASP A 978 -6.27 -45.93 1.59
C ASP A 978 -5.55 -45.86 0.24
N LEU A 979 -4.33 -45.29 0.24
CA LEU A 979 -3.46 -45.27 -0.93
C LEU A 979 -2.98 -46.66 -1.34
N LYS A 980 -2.86 -47.61 -0.41
CA LYS A 980 -2.29 -48.94 -0.72
C LYS A 980 -3.16 -49.68 -1.74
N GLU A 981 -4.47 -49.71 -1.53
CA GLU A 981 -5.40 -50.37 -2.46
C GLU A 981 -5.33 -49.73 -3.84
N ALA A 982 -5.34 -48.39 -3.90
CA ALA A 982 -5.23 -47.65 -5.14
C ALA A 982 -3.91 -47.96 -5.89
N LEU A 983 -2.79 -48.02 -5.17
CA LEU A 983 -1.45 -48.22 -5.72
C LEU A 983 -1.16 -49.67 -6.13
N ASP A 984 -1.91 -50.64 -5.61
CA ASP A 984 -1.88 -52.03 -6.06
C ASP A 984 -2.57 -52.21 -7.43
N ASN A 985 -3.22 -51.17 -7.97
CA ASN A 985 -3.77 -51.17 -9.32
C ASN A 985 -2.64 -51.31 -10.36
N GLN A 986 -2.73 -52.36 -11.19
CA GLN A 986 -1.69 -52.74 -12.16
C GLN A 986 -1.45 -51.69 -13.26
N TRP A 987 -2.38 -50.76 -13.46
CA TRP A 987 -2.20 -49.65 -14.39
C TRP A 987 -1.29 -48.56 -13.85
N LEU A 988 -1.17 -48.42 -12.53
CA LEU A 988 -0.27 -47.45 -11.93
C LEU A 988 1.18 -47.94 -12.02
N LYS A 989 2.10 -46.99 -12.20
CA LYS A 989 3.54 -47.29 -12.23
C LYS A 989 4.06 -47.36 -10.80
N ARG A 990 4.68 -48.49 -10.43
CA ARG A 990 5.41 -48.60 -9.16
C ARG A 990 6.80 -47.99 -9.30
N TYR A 991 7.14 -47.07 -8.41
CA TYR A 991 8.44 -46.39 -8.32
C TYR A 991 9.32 -47.00 -7.23
N ASN A 992 8.73 -47.55 -6.17
CA ASN A 992 9.47 -48.17 -5.07
C ASN A 992 8.71 -49.35 -4.44
N ASP A 993 9.46 -50.29 -3.87
CA ASP A 993 8.86 -51.40 -3.11
C ASP A 993 8.26 -50.92 -1.78
N TYR A 994 8.86 -49.89 -1.17
CA TYR A 994 8.35 -49.25 0.04
C TYR A 994 7.32 -48.17 -0.31
N LEU A 995 6.09 -48.35 0.18
CA LEU A 995 4.94 -47.49 -0.13
C LEU A 995 5.18 -46.01 0.17
N SER A 996 5.77 -45.67 1.31
CA SER A 996 6.10 -44.29 1.69
C SER A 996 7.05 -43.62 0.70
N LYS A 997 8.09 -44.35 0.25
CA LYS A 997 9.04 -43.85 -0.75
C LYS A 997 8.40 -43.71 -2.13
N ASP A 998 7.51 -44.65 -2.50
CA ASP A 998 6.77 -44.58 -3.75
C ASP A 998 5.90 -43.32 -3.81
N VAL A 999 5.11 -43.06 -2.76
CA VAL A 999 4.24 -41.88 -2.65
C VAL A 999 5.05 -40.59 -2.73
N ASN A 1000 6.18 -40.50 -2.01
CA ASN A 1000 7.04 -39.33 -2.06
C ASN A 1000 7.56 -39.07 -3.49
N ILE A 1001 8.08 -40.09 -4.18
CA ILE A 1001 8.54 -39.98 -5.57
C ILE A 1001 7.39 -39.59 -6.50
N ARG A 1002 6.21 -40.19 -6.31
CA ARG A 1002 5.01 -39.96 -7.11
C ARG A 1002 4.53 -38.51 -7.01
N LEU A 1003 4.41 -37.97 -5.80
CA LEU A 1003 3.94 -36.60 -5.59
C LEU A 1003 4.93 -35.56 -6.15
N ASN A 1004 6.23 -35.80 -5.98
CA ASN A 1004 7.26 -34.94 -6.59
C ASN A 1004 7.16 -34.95 -8.13
N LYS A 1005 6.93 -36.12 -8.73
CA LYS A 1005 6.71 -36.24 -10.19
C LYS A 1005 5.40 -35.60 -10.64
N LEU A 1006 4.35 -35.64 -9.81
CA LEU A 1006 3.07 -35.01 -10.10
C LEU A 1006 3.21 -33.49 -10.16
N VAL A 1007 3.92 -32.88 -9.19
CA VAL A 1007 4.23 -31.43 -9.22
C VAL A 1007 5.03 -31.08 -10.48
N GLN A 1008 6.08 -31.83 -10.79
CA GLN A 1008 6.87 -31.63 -12.02
C GLN A 1008 6.04 -31.78 -13.30
N TRP A 1009 5.06 -32.69 -13.30
CA TRP A 1009 4.13 -32.87 -14.41
C TRP A 1009 3.22 -31.65 -14.56
N MET A 1010 2.70 -31.10 -13.45
CA MET A 1010 1.91 -29.87 -13.47
C MET A 1010 2.72 -28.67 -13.98
N ASP A 1011 3.97 -28.51 -13.56
CA ASP A 1011 4.85 -27.44 -14.08
C ASP A 1011 5.05 -27.52 -15.60
N LYS A 1012 5.14 -28.76 -16.11
CA LYS A 1012 5.37 -29.01 -17.53
C LYS A 1012 4.11 -28.85 -18.37
N TYR A 1013 2.98 -29.40 -17.92
CA TYR A 1013 1.76 -29.53 -18.72
C TYR A 1013 0.64 -28.56 -18.32
N CYS A 1014 0.78 -27.80 -17.23
CA CYS A 1014 -0.23 -26.85 -16.79
C CYS A 1014 0.31 -25.41 -16.74
N GLU A 1015 -0.63 -24.47 -16.80
CA GLU A 1015 -0.47 -23.07 -16.46
C GLU A 1015 -1.30 -22.80 -15.20
N LYS A 1016 -0.67 -22.22 -14.19
CA LYS A 1016 -1.32 -21.83 -12.94
C LYS A 1016 -2.04 -20.49 -13.15
N GLU A 1017 -3.32 -20.42 -12.82
CA GLU A 1017 -4.10 -19.18 -12.91
C GLU A 1017 -4.85 -18.89 -11.60
N MET A 1018 -5.03 -17.59 -11.33
CA MET A 1018 -5.79 -17.05 -10.20
C MET A 1018 -7.04 -16.35 -10.71
N SER A 1019 -8.10 -16.35 -9.90
CA SER A 1019 -9.32 -15.60 -10.16
C SER A 1019 -9.57 -14.65 -9.00
N ASP A 1020 -9.54 -13.35 -9.23
CA ASP A 1020 -9.84 -12.34 -8.19
C ASP A 1020 -11.30 -12.36 -7.72
N VAL A 1021 -12.21 -12.92 -8.53
CA VAL A 1021 -13.60 -13.21 -8.11
C VAL A 1021 -13.65 -14.14 -6.89
N THR A 1022 -12.59 -14.90 -6.59
CA THR A 1022 -12.49 -15.71 -5.36
C THR A 1022 -12.61 -14.85 -4.10
N LEU A 1023 -12.23 -13.56 -4.16
CA LEU A 1023 -12.37 -12.63 -3.04
C LEU A 1023 -13.82 -12.25 -2.74
N GLU A 1024 -14.71 -12.38 -3.72
CA GLU A 1024 -16.13 -12.02 -3.59
C GLU A 1024 -16.97 -13.14 -3.00
N ILE A 1025 -16.39 -14.33 -2.85
CA ILE A 1025 -17.07 -15.53 -2.37
C ILE A 1025 -16.79 -15.74 -0.89
N ASN A 1026 -17.85 -16.04 -0.13
CA ASN A 1026 -17.69 -16.46 1.25
C ASN A 1026 -17.14 -17.90 1.31
N HIS A 1027 -15.98 -18.07 1.94
CA HIS A 1027 -15.34 -19.37 2.20
C HIS A 1027 -15.55 -19.88 3.63
N GLU A 1028 -16.22 -19.12 4.49
CA GLU A 1028 -16.48 -19.55 5.87
C GLU A 1028 -17.23 -20.88 5.93
N GLY A 1029 -16.75 -21.78 6.78
CA GLY A 1029 -17.33 -23.11 6.96
C GLY A 1029 -17.08 -24.09 5.80
N LYS A 1030 -16.36 -23.70 4.75
CA LYS A 1030 -16.03 -24.59 3.62
C LYS A 1030 -14.69 -25.28 3.82
N SER A 1031 -14.61 -26.54 3.36
CA SER A 1031 -13.35 -27.28 3.36
C SER A 1031 -12.39 -26.76 2.28
N LYS A 1032 -11.09 -26.99 2.46
CA LYS A 1032 -10.07 -26.59 1.46
C LYS A 1032 -10.35 -27.18 0.08
N PHE A 1033 -10.81 -28.42 0.03
CA PHE A 1033 -11.13 -29.11 -1.20
C PHE A 1033 -12.38 -28.51 -1.88
N GLN A 1034 -13.37 -28.05 -1.10
CA GLN A 1034 -14.51 -27.28 -1.65
C GLN A 1034 -14.07 -25.94 -2.22
N VAL A 1035 -13.18 -25.21 -1.53
CA VAL A 1035 -12.62 -23.94 -2.03
C VAL A 1035 -11.85 -24.17 -3.34
N MET A 1036 -11.03 -25.22 -3.43
CA MET A 1036 -10.31 -25.60 -4.64
C MET A 1036 -11.25 -25.90 -5.81
N THR A 1037 -12.31 -26.67 -5.58
CA THR A 1037 -13.34 -26.95 -6.59
C THR A 1037 -14.04 -25.67 -7.04
N MET A 1038 -14.44 -24.80 -6.11
CA MET A 1038 -15.04 -23.51 -6.44
C MET A 1038 -14.11 -22.66 -7.29
N ASN A 1039 -12.84 -22.52 -6.90
CA ASN A 1039 -11.84 -21.75 -7.64
C ASN A 1039 -11.60 -22.32 -9.05
N THR A 1040 -11.65 -23.64 -9.22
CA THR A 1040 -11.60 -24.27 -10.54
C THR A 1040 -12.81 -23.89 -11.41
N LEU A 1041 -14.02 -23.88 -10.86
CA LEU A 1041 -15.22 -23.45 -11.57
C LEU A 1041 -15.20 -21.96 -11.92
N LEU A 1042 -14.62 -21.11 -11.07
CA LEU A 1042 -14.49 -19.67 -11.34
C LEU A 1042 -13.63 -19.37 -12.56
N LEU A 1043 -12.64 -20.20 -12.87
CA LEU A 1043 -11.83 -20.05 -14.07
C LEU A 1043 -12.64 -20.17 -15.36
N LEU A 1044 -13.84 -20.75 -15.31
CA LEU A 1044 -14.75 -20.92 -16.45
C LEU A 1044 -15.68 -19.71 -16.66
N LEU A 1045 -15.90 -18.91 -15.61
CA LEU A 1045 -16.83 -17.76 -15.68
C LEU A 1045 -16.28 -16.67 -16.61
N ASN A 1046 -17.17 -16.06 -17.39
CA ASN A 1046 -16.88 -14.94 -18.28
C ASN A 1046 -15.79 -15.19 -19.37
N LYS A 1047 -15.37 -16.45 -19.59
CA LYS A 1047 -14.38 -16.84 -20.60
C LYS A 1047 -14.95 -17.92 -21.52
N PRO A 1048 -15.65 -17.56 -22.62
CA PRO A 1048 -16.45 -18.49 -23.43
C PRO A 1048 -15.64 -19.57 -24.16
N MET A 1049 -14.30 -19.48 -24.20
CA MET A 1049 -13.41 -20.47 -24.82
C MET A 1049 -12.79 -21.46 -23.83
N ARG A 1050 -13.27 -21.52 -22.59
CA ARG A 1050 -12.80 -22.50 -21.60
C ARG A 1050 -13.70 -23.70 -21.48
N CYS A 1051 -13.10 -24.87 -21.26
CA CYS A 1051 -13.77 -26.14 -21.06
C CYS A 1051 -13.19 -26.86 -19.85
N LEU A 1052 -14.04 -27.26 -18.91
CA LEU A 1052 -13.64 -28.11 -17.78
C LEU A 1052 -13.50 -29.56 -18.26
N ILE A 1053 -12.41 -30.21 -17.86
CA ILE A 1053 -12.25 -31.67 -17.97
C ILE A 1053 -12.44 -32.26 -16.59
N THR A 1054 -13.44 -33.13 -16.43
CA THR A 1054 -13.73 -33.85 -15.18
C THR A 1054 -14.52 -35.12 -15.49
N ASP A 1055 -14.24 -36.18 -14.74
CA ASP A 1055 -15.03 -37.42 -14.78
C ASP A 1055 -16.07 -37.49 -13.64
N ASP A 1056 -16.24 -36.43 -12.86
CA ASP A 1056 -17.27 -36.35 -11.85
C ASP A 1056 -18.62 -35.93 -12.46
N ARG A 1057 -19.53 -36.90 -12.57
CA ARG A 1057 -20.89 -36.73 -13.11
C ARG A 1057 -21.67 -35.58 -12.46
N PHE A 1058 -21.40 -35.26 -11.20
CA PHE A 1058 -22.08 -34.18 -10.50
C PHE A 1058 -21.92 -32.83 -11.21
N PHE A 1059 -20.74 -32.52 -11.73
CA PHE A 1059 -20.56 -31.24 -12.42
C PHE A 1059 -21.38 -31.17 -13.70
N MET A 1060 -21.48 -32.28 -14.44
CA MET A 1060 -22.31 -32.33 -15.62
C MET A 1060 -23.79 -32.18 -15.28
N SER A 1061 -24.28 -32.89 -14.25
CA SER A 1061 -25.69 -32.88 -13.87
C SER A 1061 -26.15 -31.50 -13.40
N GLN A 1062 -25.31 -30.80 -12.63
CA GLN A 1062 -25.64 -29.49 -12.06
C GLN A 1062 -25.31 -28.32 -13.00
N PHE A 1063 -24.18 -28.36 -13.71
CA PHE A 1063 -23.64 -27.20 -14.43
C PHE A 1063 -23.54 -27.38 -15.96
N GLY A 1064 -23.75 -28.59 -16.51
CA GLY A 1064 -23.56 -28.89 -17.93
C GLY A 1064 -24.45 -28.09 -18.90
N LYS A 1065 -25.53 -27.45 -18.41
CA LYS A 1065 -26.35 -26.52 -19.21
C LYS A 1065 -25.77 -25.12 -19.32
N HIS A 1066 -24.89 -24.73 -18.40
CA HIS A 1066 -24.36 -23.38 -18.25
C HIS A 1066 -22.88 -23.28 -18.54
N MET A 1067 -22.14 -24.39 -18.44
CA MET A 1067 -20.69 -24.46 -18.61
C MET A 1067 -20.31 -25.54 -19.62
N ARG A 1068 -19.17 -25.37 -20.31
CA ARG A 1068 -18.60 -26.42 -21.16
C ARG A 1068 -17.82 -27.39 -20.30
N ILE A 1069 -18.31 -28.62 -20.21
CA ILE A 1069 -17.72 -29.70 -19.41
C ILE A 1069 -17.59 -30.90 -20.33
N ILE A 1070 -16.44 -31.58 -20.28
CA ILE A 1070 -16.19 -32.83 -21.00
C ILE A 1070 -15.50 -33.84 -20.07
N SER A 1071 -15.65 -35.13 -20.38
CA SER A 1071 -14.91 -36.18 -19.70
C SER A 1071 -13.44 -36.25 -20.14
N THR A 1072 -12.62 -36.93 -19.36
CA THR A 1072 -11.22 -37.17 -19.74
C THR A 1072 -11.12 -38.05 -20.99
N GLU A 1073 -12.01 -39.05 -21.14
CA GLU A 1073 -12.11 -39.89 -22.34
C GLU A 1073 -12.40 -39.03 -23.58
N THR A 1074 -13.32 -38.07 -23.44
CA THR A 1074 -13.68 -37.14 -24.51
C THR A 1074 -12.47 -36.36 -25.00
N TYR A 1075 -11.69 -35.78 -24.10
CA TYR A 1075 -10.47 -35.04 -24.47
C TYR A 1075 -9.45 -35.94 -25.18
N ILE A 1076 -9.20 -37.13 -24.64
CA ILE A 1076 -8.27 -38.10 -25.21
C ILE A 1076 -8.68 -38.52 -26.63
N TYR A 1077 -9.97 -38.74 -26.85
CA TYR A 1077 -10.54 -39.02 -28.16
C TYR A 1077 -10.39 -37.81 -29.10
N MET A 1078 -10.76 -36.60 -28.67
CA MET A 1078 -10.65 -35.38 -29.48
C MET A 1078 -9.22 -35.11 -29.95
N LYS A 1079 -8.22 -35.44 -29.11
CA LYS A 1079 -6.79 -35.23 -29.42
C LYS A 1079 -6.10 -36.47 -29.99
N GLN A 1080 -6.81 -37.59 -30.12
CA GLN A 1080 -6.30 -38.86 -30.65
C GLN A 1080 -5.05 -39.37 -29.89
N ILE A 1081 -5.05 -39.26 -28.57
CA ILE A 1081 -3.90 -39.62 -27.70
C ILE A 1081 -4.10 -41.04 -27.16
N GLU A 1082 -3.54 -42.07 -27.80
CA GLU A 1082 -3.54 -43.46 -27.27
C GLU A 1082 -4.91 -43.95 -26.75
N VAL A 1083 -5.98 -43.62 -27.49
CA VAL A 1083 -7.38 -43.79 -27.07
C VAL A 1083 -7.69 -45.19 -26.53
N THR A 1084 -7.17 -46.24 -27.17
CA THR A 1084 -7.40 -47.63 -26.74
C THR A 1084 -6.78 -47.91 -25.36
N ALA A 1085 -5.56 -47.45 -25.11
CA ALA A 1085 -4.89 -47.65 -23.83
C ALA A 1085 -5.62 -46.89 -22.71
N TYR A 1086 -6.12 -45.68 -23.01
CA TYR A 1086 -6.89 -44.89 -22.05
C TYR A 1086 -8.18 -45.60 -21.63
N ARG A 1087 -8.91 -46.19 -22.59
CA ARG A 1087 -10.12 -46.98 -22.31
C ARG A 1087 -9.83 -48.22 -21.47
N GLU A 1088 -8.71 -48.92 -21.73
CA GLU A 1088 -8.30 -50.06 -20.92
C GLU A 1088 -7.96 -49.64 -19.47
N LEU A 1089 -7.37 -48.46 -19.26
CA LEU A 1089 -7.15 -47.87 -17.92
C LEU A 1089 -8.47 -47.62 -17.19
N LEU A 1090 -9.42 -46.92 -17.83
CA LEU A 1090 -10.71 -46.59 -17.23
C LEU A 1090 -11.49 -47.86 -16.87
N MET A 1091 -11.51 -48.85 -17.77
CA MET A 1091 -12.14 -50.16 -17.53
C MET A 1091 -11.49 -50.89 -16.34
N ALA A 1092 -10.17 -50.92 -16.28
CA ALA A 1092 -9.46 -51.58 -15.19
C ALA A 1092 -9.63 -50.88 -13.83
N SER A 1093 -10.03 -49.61 -13.84
CA SER A 1093 -10.24 -48.76 -12.66
C SER A 1093 -11.73 -48.55 -12.36
N ASN A 1094 -12.61 -49.38 -12.91
CA ASN A 1094 -14.04 -49.44 -12.60
C ASN A 1094 -14.87 -48.19 -12.98
N TYR A 1095 -14.54 -47.53 -14.10
CA TYR A 1095 -15.22 -46.33 -14.61
C TYR A 1095 -16.46 -46.63 -15.47
N MET A 1096 -17.66 -46.48 -14.94
CA MET A 1096 -18.90 -46.69 -15.69
C MET A 1096 -19.19 -45.52 -16.66
N GLY A 1097 -19.88 -45.79 -17.77
CA GLY A 1097 -20.23 -44.80 -18.79
C GLY A 1097 -19.22 -44.65 -19.94
N ILE A 1098 -18.19 -45.49 -20.01
CA ILE A 1098 -17.12 -45.38 -21.01
C ILE A 1098 -17.52 -46.00 -22.36
N PHE A 1099 -16.80 -45.69 -23.44
CA PHE A 1099 -17.00 -46.40 -24.71
C PHE A 1099 -16.10 -47.62 -24.86
N LEU A 1100 -16.72 -48.72 -25.25
CA LEU A 1100 -16.09 -50.02 -25.45
C LEU A 1100 -16.28 -50.45 -26.90
N PRO A 1101 -15.23 -50.33 -27.75
CA PRO A 1101 -15.24 -50.88 -29.10
C PRO A 1101 -15.49 -52.39 -29.10
N ARG A 1102 -16.19 -52.90 -30.10
CA ARG A 1102 -16.49 -54.33 -30.27
C ARG A 1102 -15.24 -55.23 -30.16
N GLU A 1103 -14.08 -54.79 -30.65
CA GLU A 1103 -12.84 -55.57 -30.58
C GLU A 1103 -12.41 -55.82 -29.13
N MET A 1104 -12.65 -54.85 -28.24
CA MET A 1104 -12.36 -54.96 -26.81
C MET A 1104 -13.32 -55.95 -26.13
N ILE A 1105 -14.61 -55.87 -26.45
CA ILE A 1105 -15.64 -56.78 -25.92
C ILE A 1105 -15.35 -58.24 -26.32
N VAL A 1106 -15.04 -58.47 -27.60
CA VAL A 1106 -14.70 -59.81 -28.11
C VAL A 1106 -13.42 -60.35 -27.44
N LYS A 1107 -12.41 -59.50 -27.22
CA LYS A 1107 -11.16 -59.86 -26.52
C LYS A 1107 -11.43 -60.30 -25.08
N GLU A 1108 -12.27 -59.57 -24.34
CA GLU A 1108 -12.63 -59.92 -22.96
C GLU A 1108 -13.49 -61.20 -22.90
N TYR A 1109 -14.35 -61.44 -23.89
CA TYR A 1109 -15.10 -62.69 -23.98
C TYR A 1109 -14.17 -63.88 -24.20
N ALA A 1110 -13.21 -63.76 -25.12
CA ALA A 1110 -12.23 -64.82 -25.39
C ALA A 1110 -11.41 -65.17 -24.13
N LYS A 1111 -11.06 -64.18 -23.30
CA LYS A 1111 -10.40 -64.41 -22.00
C LYS A 1111 -11.30 -65.18 -21.04
N MET A 1112 -12.60 -64.82 -20.97
CA MET A 1112 -13.58 -65.52 -20.16
C MET A 1112 -13.71 -67.00 -20.57
N GLU A 1113 -13.81 -67.26 -21.87
CA GLU A 1113 -13.90 -68.62 -22.42
C GLU A 1113 -12.64 -69.46 -22.11
N GLN A 1114 -11.48 -68.81 -22.04
CA GLN A 1114 -10.20 -69.43 -21.67
C GLN A 1114 -9.96 -69.53 -20.15
N GLY A 1115 -10.92 -69.13 -19.32
CA GLY A 1115 -10.79 -69.14 -17.85
C GLY A 1115 -9.77 -68.12 -17.30
N GLN A 1116 -9.41 -67.11 -18.09
CA GLN A 1116 -8.51 -66.03 -17.68
C GLN A 1116 -9.29 -64.90 -16.98
N LYS A 1117 -8.56 -64.06 -16.22
CA LYS A 1117 -9.12 -62.82 -15.65
C LYS A 1117 -9.62 -61.94 -16.78
N ASN A 1118 -10.90 -61.57 -16.72
CA ASN A 1118 -11.61 -60.83 -17.75
C ASN A 1118 -12.54 -59.79 -17.13
N TYR A 1119 -13.05 -58.90 -17.99
CA TYR A 1119 -13.93 -57.80 -17.59
C TYR A 1119 -15.38 -57.95 -18.11
N ILE A 1120 -15.85 -59.16 -18.43
CA ILE A 1120 -17.21 -59.35 -18.99
C ILE A 1120 -18.32 -58.89 -18.04
N SER A 1121 -18.20 -59.18 -16.73
CA SER A 1121 -19.16 -58.67 -15.74
C SER A 1121 -19.17 -57.14 -15.67
N TYR A 1122 -18.02 -56.50 -15.88
CA TYR A 1122 -17.92 -55.06 -15.91
C TYR A 1122 -18.60 -54.50 -17.17
N ILE A 1123 -18.36 -55.09 -18.34
CA ILE A 1123 -18.99 -54.69 -19.61
C ILE A 1123 -20.53 -54.72 -19.47
N MET A 1124 -21.08 -55.73 -18.80
CA MET A 1124 -22.52 -55.80 -18.51
C MET A 1124 -23.00 -54.67 -17.60
N GLN A 1125 -22.23 -54.30 -16.57
CA GLN A 1125 -22.57 -53.17 -15.70
C GLN A 1125 -22.48 -51.84 -16.45
N ASP A 1126 -21.40 -51.62 -17.21
CA ASP A 1126 -21.16 -50.41 -18.00
C ASP A 1126 -22.25 -50.16 -19.06
N ALA A 1127 -22.74 -51.24 -19.69
CA ALA A 1127 -23.89 -51.22 -20.60
C ALA A 1127 -25.19 -50.70 -19.96
N MET A 1128 -25.31 -50.71 -18.62
CA MET A 1128 -26.42 -50.09 -17.91
C MET A 1128 -26.29 -48.57 -17.80
N TYR A 1129 -25.09 -48.01 -17.96
CA TYR A 1129 -24.83 -46.56 -17.84
C TYR A 1129 -24.61 -45.90 -19.21
N ASN A 1130 -24.21 -46.66 -20.24
CA ASN A 1130 -23.97 -46.13 -21.59
C ASN A 1130 -24.84 -46.80 -22.66
N VAL A 1131 -25.97 -46.17 -23.00
CA VAL A 1131 -26.89 -46.65 -24.06
C VAL A 1131 -26.22 -46.67 -25.44
N TYR A 1132 -25.19 -45.84 -25.68
CA TYR A 1132 -24.47 -45.80 -26.96
C TYR A 1132 -23.55 -47.01 -27.20
N LEU A 1133 -23.42 -47.93 -26.22
CA LEU A 1133 -22.72 -49.20 -26.41
C LEU A 1133 -23.55 -50.24 -27.16
N PHE A 1134 -24.86 -50.00 -27.34
CA PHE A 1134 -25.77 -51.01 -27.89
C PHE A 1134 -25.29 -51.55 -29.25
N ASP A 1135 -24.95 -50.66 -30.19
CA ASP A 1135 -24.50 -51.06 -31.52
C ASP A 1135 -23.18 -51.84 -31.47
N GLU A 1136 -22.25 -51.43 -30.62
CA GLU A 1136 -20.98 -52.15 -30.42
C GLU A 1136 -21.19 -53.53 -29.81
N ILE A 1137 -22.12 -53.65 -28.85
CA ILE A 1137 -22.49 -54.94 -28.22
C ILE A 1137 -23.16 -55.87 -29.23
N VAL A 1138 -24.07 -55.35 -30.08
CA VAL A 1138 -24.69 -56.14 -31.16
C VAL A 1138 -23.63 -56.64 -32.13
N ASN A 1139 -22.72 -55.75 -32.58
CA ASN A 1139 -21.64 -56.12 -33.48
C ASN A 1139 -20.64 -57.11 -32.85
N ALA A 1140 -20.31 -56.93 -31.56
CA ALA A 1140 -19.48 -57.87 -30.81
C ALA A 1140 -20.17 -59.23 -30.69
N SER A 1141 -21.48 -59.25 -30.45
CA SER A 1141 -22.27 -60.48 -30.30
C SER A 1141 -22.24 -61.34 -31.56
N ILE A 1142 -22.38 -60.74 -32.75
CA ILE A 1142 -22.25 -61.45 -34.02
C ILE A 1142 -20.88 -62.13 -34.10
N ARG A 1143 -19.82 -61.41 -33.74
CA ARG A 1143 -18.45 -61.91 -33.82
C ARG A 1143 -18.16 -62.98 -32.76
N ILE A 1144 -18.74 -62.87 -31.58
CA ILE A 1144 -18.66 -63.89 -30.52
C ILE A 1144 -19.31 -65.19 -31.01
N VAL A 1145 -20.53 -65.14 -31.58
CA VAL A 1145 -21.21 -66.33 -32.13
C VAL A 1145 -20.35 -67.02 -33.21
N GLN A 1146 -19.66 -66.23 -34.03
CA GLN A 1146 -18.78 -66.75 -35.09
C GLN A 1146 -17.48 -67.40 -34.58
N THR A 1147 -17.03 -67.07 -33.36
CA THR A 1147 -15.70 -67.43 -32.86
C THR A 1147 -15.69 -68.25 -31.57
N ALA A 1148 -16.83 -68.38 -30.89
CA ALA A 1148 -16.95 -69.11 -29.63
C ALA A 1148 -16.77 -70.63 -29.83
N HIS A 1149 -16.08 -71.26 -28.88
CA HIS A 1149 -15.93 -72.70 -28.76
C HIS A 1149 -17.16 -73.34 -28.08
N ASP A 1150 -17.79 -72.63 -27.13
CA ASP A 1150 -19.06 -73.02 -26.50
C ASP A 1150 -20.20 -72.04 -26.84
N ILE A 1151 -21.02 -72.44 -27.81
CA ILE A 1151 -22.17 -71.66 -28.29
C ILE A 1151 -23.21 -71.43 -27.19
N LEU A 1152 -23.36 -72.33 -26.22
CA LEU A 1152 -24.39 -72.23 -25.17
C LEU A 1152 -24.00 -71.15 -24.14
N SER A 1153 -22.74 -71.15 -23.71
CA SER A 1153 -22.15 -70.09 -22.89
C SER A 1153 -22.13 -68.73 -23.62
N ALA A 1154 -21.83 -68.73 -24.93
CA ALA A 1154 -21.89 -67.54 -25.77
C ALA A 1154 -23.29 -66.92 -25.78
N ARG A 1155 -24.34 -67.73 -26.04
CA ARG A 1155 -25.73 -67.28 -26.03
C ARG A 1155 -26.13 -66.68 -24.69
N LEU A 1156 -25.80 -67.32 -23.58
CA LEU A 1156 -26.15 -66.81 -22.24
C LEU A 1156 -25.46 -65.47 -21.95
N THR A 1157 -24.18 -65.35 -22.33
CA THR A 1157 -23.40 -64.11 -22.15
C THR A 1157 -23.95 -62.98 -23.02
N ILE A 1158 -24.24 -63.25 -24.29
CA ILE A 1158 -24.83 -62.28 -25.23
C ILE A 1158 -26.21 -61.81 -24.74
N THR A 1159 -27.09 -62.73 -24.35
CA THR A 1159 -28.41 -62.39 -23.80
C THR A 1159 -28.29 -61.49 -22.56
N ASN A 1160 -27.33 -61.75 -21.67
CA ASN A 1160 -27.11 -60.92 -20.48
C ASN A 1160 -26.54 -59.53 -20.82
N MET A 1161 -25.64 -59.41 -21.80
CA MET A 1161 -25.14 -58.11 -22.27
C MET A 1161 -26.27 -57.29 -22.89
N LEU A 1162 -27.05 -57.87 -23.80
CA LEU A 1162 -28.21 -57.20 -24.43
C LEU A 1162 -29.28 -56.85 -23.39
N LEU A 1163 -29.56 -57.72 -22.43
CA LEU A 1163 -30.48 -57.46 -21.32
C LEU A 1163 -30.03 -56.24 -20.50
N SER A 1164 -28.73 -56.09 -20.27
CA SER A 1164 -28.18 -54.97 -19.50
C SER A 1164 -28.40 -53.63 -20.21
N CYS A 1165 -28.20 -53.56 -21.53
CA CYS A 1165 -28.57 -52.38 -22.33
C CYS A 1165 -30.07 -52.06 -22.25
N LEU A 1166 -30.92 -53.10 -22.26
CA LEU A 1166 -32.37 -52.94 -22.23
C LEU A 1166 -32.94 -52.55 -20.86
N LYS A 1167 -32.21 -52.77 -19.77
CA LYS A 1167 -32.62 -52.40 -18.41
C LYS A 1167 -32.51 -50.90 -18.16
N SER A 1168 -31.56 -50.23 -18.81
CA SER A 1168 -31.28 -48.80 -18.63
C SER A 1168 -32.04 -47.89 -19.58
N ALA A 1169 -32.50 -48.44 -20.71
CA ALA A 1169 -33.29 -47.70 -21.70
C ALA A 1169 -34.74 -47.47 -21.23
N ASN A 1170 -35.27 -46.27 -21.49
CA ASN A 1170 -36.69 -45.99 -21.28
C ASN A 1170 -37.56 -46.87 -22.23
N PRO A 1171 -38.86 -47.08 -21.94
CA PRO A 1171 -39.70 -48.02 -22.70
C PRO A 1171 -39.76 -47.73 -24.21
N GLU A 1172 -39.68 -46.46 -24.59
CA GLU A 1172 -39.73 -46.01 -25.98
C GLU A 1172 -38.43 -46.34 -26.74
N ILE A 1173 -37.27 -45.95 -26.20
CA ILE A 1173 -35.94 -46.27 -26.74
C ILE A 1173 -35.74 -47.79 -26.76
N LYS A 1174 -36.17 -48.48 -25.71
CA LYS A 1174 -36.11 -49.94 -25.62
C LYS A 1174 -36.82 -50.62 -26.79
N GLY A 1175 -38.03 -50.16 -27.13
CA GLY A 1175 -38.78 -50.64 -28.29
C GLY A 1175 -38.05 -50.37 -29.62
N GLN A 1176 -37.43 -49.18 -29.74
CA GLN A 1176 -36.64 -48.82 -30.91
C GLN A 1176 -35.38 -49.70 -31.07
N LEU A 1177 -34.64 -49.92 -29.98
CA LEU A 1177 -33.43 -50.77 -29.97
C LEU A 1177 -33.78 -52.22 -30.33
N VAL A 1178 -34.84 -52.79 -29.74
CA VAL A 1178 -35.33 -54.14 -30.10
C VAL A 1178 -35.70 -54.20 -31.57
N ASN A 1179 -36.50 -53.25 -32.06
CA ASN A 1179 -36.92 -53.25 -33.45
C ASN A 1179 -35.72 -53.11 -34.40
N SER A 1180 -34.77 -52.22 -34.13
CA SER A 1180 -33.57 -52.03 -34.97
C SER A 1180 -32.82 -53.35 -35.19
N VAL A 1181 -32.59 -54.14 -34.14
CA VAL A 1181 -31.90 -55.44 -34.26
C VAL A 1181 -32.73 -56.47 -35.04
N ILE A 1182 -34.05 -56.53 -34.79
CA ILE A 1182 -34.90 -57.52 -35.45
C ILE A 1182 -35.11 -57.21 -36.94
N THR A 1183 -35.26 -55.94 -37.30
CA THR A 1183 -35.55 -55.52 -38.68
C THR A 1183 -34.31 -55.23 -39.52
N GLU A 1184 -33.23 -54.71 -38.94
CA GLU A 1184 -32.08 -54.20 -39.70
C GLU A 1184 -30.92 -55.21 -39.83
N LEU A 1185 -30.78 -56.16 -38.89
CA LEU A 1185 -29.84 -57.28 -39.12
C LEU A 1185 -30.37 -58.16 -40.24
N ARG A 1186 -29.54 -58.33 -41.28
CA ARG A 1186 -29.85 -59.24 -42.37
C ARG A 1186 -29.55 -60.68 -41.97
N ASP A 1187 -30.43 -61.58 -42.38
CA ASP A 1187 -30.34 -63.02 -42.08
C ASP A 1187 -29.22 -63.72 -42.88
N ASP A 1188 -28.62 -63.06 -43.88
CA ASP A 1188 -27.50 -63.56 -44.68
C ASP A 1188 -26.13 -63.43 -43.98
N ILE A 1189 -26.06 -62.68 -42.87
CA ILE A 1189 -24.86 -62.56 -42.05
C ILE A 1189 -24.80 -63.73 -41.05
N LEU A 1190 -23.71 -64.51 -41.10
CA LEU A 1190 -23.49 -65.66 -40.21
C LEU A 1190 -23.53 -65.22 -38.72
N GLY A 1191 -24.38 -65.84 -37.91
CA GLY A 1191 -24.57 -65.53 -36.50
C GLY A 1191 -25.69 -64.51 -36.19
N SER A 1192 -26.30 -63.89 -37.22
CA SER A 1192 -27.40 -62.92 -37.02
C SER A 1192 -28.66 -63.55 -36.45
N ALA A 1193 -28.99 -64.79 -36.83
CA ALA A 1193 -30.19 -65.48 -36.35
C ALA A 1193 -30.10 -65.72 -34.83
N GLU A 1194 -28.94 -66.17 -34.35
CA GLU A 1194 -28.66 -66.41 -32.94
C GLU A 1194 -28.70 -65.12 -32.12
N VAL A 1195 -28.14 -64.02 -32.65
CA VAL A 1195 -28.19 -62.70 -31.97
C VAL A 1195 -29.62 -62.18 -31.90
N LYS A 1196 -30.44 -62.36 -32.95
CA LYS A 1196 -31.87 -62.01 -32.92
C LYS A 1196 -32.63 -62.82 -31.86
N GLU A 1197 -32.37 -64.12 -31.73
CA GLU A 1197 -32.96 -64.93 -30.66
C GLU A 1197 -32.55 -64.42 -29.27
N CYS A 1198 -31.25 -64.16 -29.05
CA CYS A 1198 -30.76 -63.62 -27.78
C CYS A 1198 -31.40 -62.26 -27.44
N MET A 1199 -31.64 -61.41 -28.44
CA MET A 1199 -32.32 -60.13 -28.28
C MET A 1199 -33.79 -60.29 -27.88
N LEU A 1200 -34.51 -61.24 -28.50
CA LEU A 1200 -35.89 -61.55 -28.12
C LEU A 1200 -35.98 -62.10 -26.69
N ASP A 1201 -35.04 -62.96 -26.30
CA ASP A 1201 -34.97 -63.49 -24.94
C ASP A 1201 -34.64 -62.40 -23.92
N ALA A 1202 -33.67 -61.53 -24.22
CA ALA A 1202 -33.36 -60.36 -23.40
C ALA A 1202 -34.58 -59.42 -23.25
N ALA A 1203 -35.30 -59.15 -24.33
CA ALA A 1203 -36.51 -58.33 -24.32
C ALA A 1203 -37.60 -58.95 -23.44
N ARG A 1204 -37.85 -60.26 -23.56
CA ARG A 1204 -38.82 -60.99 -22.72
C ARG A 1204 -38.47 -60.91 -21.23
N ILE A 1205 -37.22 -61.20 -20.88
CA ILE A 1205 -36.74 -61.15 -19.49
C ILE A 1205 -36.90 -59.73 -18.94
N SER A 1206 -36.52 -58.72 -19.71
CA SER A 1206 -36.61 -57.32 -19.31
C SER A 1206 -38.06 -56.82 -19.14
N HIS A 1207 -39.06 -57.48 -19.74
CA HIS A 1207 -40.48 -57.13 -19.64
C HIS A 1207 -41.15 -57.81 -18.44
N VAL A 1208 -40.71 -59.01 -18.07
CA VAL A 1208 -41.17 -59.72 -16.85
C VAL A 1208 -40.72 -58.99 -15.58
N ILE A 1209 -39.52 -58.42 -15.59
CA ILE A 1209 -38.96 -57.66 -14.45
C ILE A 1209 -39.67 -56.31 -14.23
N MET A 1210 -40.32 -55.71 -15.24
CA MET A 1210 -41.07 -54.45 -15.09
C MET A 1210 -42.51 -54.62 -14.55
N LEU A 1211 -43.01 -55.86 -14.46
CA LEU A 1211 -44.32 -56.18 -13.89
C LEU A 1211 -44.24 -56.57 -12.40
N GLN A 1212 -43.04 -56.62 -11.83
CA GLN A 1212 -42.73 -56.74 -10.41
C GLN A 1212 -42.29 -55.37 -9.87
#